data_AF-A0A7G6Z5G8-F1
#
_entry.id   AF-A0A7G6Z5G8-F1
#
_cell.length_a   1.000
_cell.length_b   1.000
_cell.length_c   1.000
_cell.angle_alpha   90.00
_cell.angle_beta   90.00
_cell.angle_gamma   90.00
#
_symmetry.space_group_name_H-M   'P 1'
#
loop_
_entity.id
_entity.type
_entity.pdbx_description
1 polymer ?
#
loop_
_entity_poly.entity_id
_entity_poly.type
_entity_poly.pdbx_seq_one_letter_code
_entity_poly.pdbx_strand_id
1 'polypeptide(L)'
;MKSKYRIVAIMTAAVLVASILPATAPAHTADAAVGSQFNAGMIISDSMFYDGGAMSIETAQNFLNSKVRSCQAGYTCLKDYRQDTPSRAAVAGRCAAYQGLANESAAQIIARVGAACGISQRALIVLLEKEEGLVTSTAPSAGRYKIATGFGCPDTAACDSTYYGFFNQLWAASLQFKIYLTSPGSFNIRAGRVNQVRWSPNAACGASAVFVQNSATAGLYNYTPYQPNAAALGNMYGTGDACSSYGNRNFWALFTDWFGATTASSMLRTAADPTVYMVVGTNKYPVTSFAVYNAFAPLGPASIVSQTYLDTLTTGRTLGRIVRGPDGAIYFIDAAIKLQFTSCAQVVDYGGSCAADGYVNMTDAQVAAFHTGPYVTPVLGTQGGPRYWLSAGVKHEVLDNASQSAAGIVAGFNVLTEAALADLPFGPPVVRDSVYVGQRGTGEYFYLGSSKKFPLAPSDVSTVGAAARAAGSLRAESLALIASGASNFTGAVTAPASTTPQVLSAGGRYASVLLPSVPTAAVLPASQAFVDSYADLGTLPEGSFVKSPIDASVFVTTPTALRPVGGWDALVAIANTANPTILSLPGALVSGMAKGPLVLGPGNMYRTTGNPQIFLLDGLGGKIPVGNFDYTTSAGFTMWSYATAGSLDSYALNPSRLTFGIQCGSTKSVSVGGALRPVDSLMQSLFPFTYVQLDPLTCAHTTTAAPAINFIRTADGAIYQIAGGQRHHVGASTFAALNAGKGWMQVPFSFAASIPLGANV
;
A
#
# COMPACT_ATOMS: atom_id res chain seq x y z
N MET A 1 -11.37 16.12 -50.02
CA MET A 1 -10.12 16.20 -50.83
C MET A 1 -9.02 15.50 -50.02
N LYS A 2 -8.71 14.22 -50.25
CA LYS A 2 -7.65 13.70 -51.13
C LYS A 2 -6.37 14.55 -51.17
N SER A 3 -5.27 14.09 -50.55
CA SER A 3 -3.88 13.99 -51.08
C SER A 3 -2.92 13.68 -49.91
N LYS A 4 -2.41 12.45 -49.71
CA LYS A 4 -1.25 11.78 -50.35
C LYS A 4 0.15 12.31 -49.94
N TYR A 5 0.83 11.54 -49.09
CA TYR A 5 2.29 11.26 -49.03
C TYR A 5 2.37 9.77 -48.60
N ARG A 6 2.72 8.74 -49.41
CA ARG A 6 4.04 8.30 -49.93
C ARG A 6 5.16 8.56 -48.91
N ILE A 7 5.85 7.58 -48.28
CA ILE A 7 6.78 6.57 -48.84
C ILE A 7 7.19 5.53 -47.75
N VAL A 8 7.11 4.24 -48.10
CA VAL A 8 8.00 3.07 -47.83
C VAL A 8 8.41 2.67 -46.40
N ALA A 9 8.04 1.44 -46.01
CA ALA A 9 9.00 0.38 -45.61
C ALA A 9 8.36 -1.01 -45.67
N ILE A 10 8.95 -1.85 -46.52
CA ILE A 10 8.66 -3.26 -46.80
C ILE A 10 9.20 -4.11 -45.64
N MET A 11 8.40 -5.04 -45.10
CA MET A 11 8.85 -6.28 -44.44
C MET A 11 7.66 -7.14 -44.03
N THR A 12 7.17 -7.98 -44.94
CA THR A 12 6.28 -9.13 -44.63
C THR A 12 6.37 -10.17 -45.74
N ALA A 13 7.21 -11.19 -45.55
CA ALA A 13 7.00 -12.56 -46.06
C ALA A 13 8.19 -13.47 -45.68
N ALA A 14 8.14 -14.08 -44.50
CA ALA A 14 8.84 -15.33 -44.22
C ALA A 14 7.97 -16.14 -43.24
N VAL A 15 7.06 -16.92 -43.82
CA VAL A 15 6.17 -17.86 -43.13
C VAL A 15 6.71 -19.28 -43.36
N LEU A 16 6.78 -20.03 -42.26
CA LEU A 16 6.88 -21.50 -42.15
C LEU A 16 8.13 -22.22 -42.70
N VAL A 17 9.07 -22.53 -41.80
CA VAL A 17 9.48 -23.93 -41.58
C VAL A 17 9.44 -24.20 -40.09
N ALA A 18 8.52 -25.07 -39.70
CA ALA A 18 8.36 -25.57 -38.35
C ALA A 18 9.52 -26.49 -37.98
N SER A 19 10.41 -26.05 -37.09
CA SER A 19 11.23 -26.94 -36.28
C SER A 19 10.44 -27.31 -35.04
N ILE A 20 9.65 -28.39 -35.15
CA ILE A 20 9.09 -29.13 -34.02
C ILE A 20 10.27 -29.77 -33.29
N LEU A 21 10.82 -29.06 -32.31
CA LEU A 21 11.60 -29.69 -31.25
C LEU A 21 10.59 -30.35 -30.30
N PRO A 22 10.64 -31.68 -30.07
CA PRO A 22 9.87 -32.25 -28.98
C PRO A 22 10.39 -31.60 -27.69
N ALA A 23 9.50 -30.89 -26.99
CA ALA A 23 9.74 -30.46 -25.62
C ALA A 23 10.07 -31.72 -24.82
N THR A 24 11.35 -31.89 -24.45
CA THR A 24 11.76 -32.91 -23.51
C THR A 24 10.97 -32.67 -22.22
N ALA A 25 10.15 -33.65 -21.84
CA ALA A 25 9.47 -33.65 -20.56
C ALA A 25 10.48 -33.32 -19.45
N PRO A 26 10.10 -32.53 -18.42
CA PRO A 26 10.98 -32.24 -17.30
C PRO A 26 11.53 -33.56 -16.74
N ALA A 27 12.85 -33.61 -16.52
CA ALA A 27 13.49 -34.76 -15.91
C ALA A 27 12.78 -35.07 -14.58
N HIS A 28 12.41 -36.35 -14.38
CA HIS A 28 11.93 -36.82 -13.09
C HIS A 28 13.02 -36.54 -12.05
N THR A 29 12.75 -35.64 -11.10
CA THR A 29 13.65 -35.38 -9.99
C THR A 29 13.63 -36.60 -9.09
N ALA A 30 14.73 -37.36 -9.10
CA ALA A 30 15.00 -38.36 -8.07
C ALA A 30 15.19 -37.62 -6.74
N ASP A 31 14.39 -37.95 -5.74
CA ASP A 31 14.46 -37.37 -4.40
C ASP A 31 14.87 -38.47 -3.44
N ALA A 32 15.97 -38.29 -2.70
CA ALA A 32 16.46 -39.32 -1.80
C ALA A 32 15.51 -39.50 -0.63
N ALA A 33 15.04 -40.72 -0.40
CA ALA A 33 14.13 -41.04 0.69
C ALA A 33 14.76 -40.79 2.07
N VAL A 34 14.14 -39.94 2.90
CA VAL A 34 14.59 -39.65 4.28
C VAL A 34 13.71 -40.40 5.29
N GLY A 35 14.30 -41.26 6.13
CA GLY A 35 13.54 -42.16 7.00
C GLY A 35 12.55 -41.50 7.96
N SER A 36 12.78 -40.23 8.35
CA SER A 36 11.82 -39.46 9.15
C SER A 36 10.52 -39.11 8.43
N GLN A 37 10.48 -39.21 7.10
CA GLN A 37 9.29 -38.97 6.27
C GLN A 37 8.45 -40.24 6.07
N PHE A 38 8.93 -41.41 6.50
CA PHE A 38 8.16 -42.64 6.39
C PHE A 38 6.94 -42.60 7.33
N ASN A 39 5.75 -42.71 6.75
CA ASN A 39 4.50 -42.81 7.50
C ASN A 39 3.97 -44.24 7.47
N ALA A 40 4.07 -44.96 8.59
CA ALA A 40 3.58 -46.34 8.70
C ALA A 40 2.07 -46.48 8.39
N GLY A 41 1.28 -45.42 8.59
CA GLY A 41 -0.15 -45.39 8.28
C GLY A 41 -0.50 -45.02 6.84
N MET A 42 0.46 -44.52 6.07
CA MET A 42 0.29 -44.07 4.68
C MET A 42 1.59 -44.31 3.91
N ILE A 43 1.88 -45.58 3.59
CA ILE A 43 3.08 -45.96 2.83
C ILE A 43 2.99 -45.40 1.41
N ILE A 44 1.84 -45.54 0.77
CA ILE A 44 1.53 -44.94 -0.54
C ILE A 44 0.03 -44.66 -0.61
N SER A 45 -0.35 -43.55 -1.21
CA SER A 45 -1.75 -43.17 -1.39
C SER A 45 -2.48 -44.07 -2.40
N ASP A 46 -3.80 -44.23 -2.21
CA ASP A 46 -4.64 -45.05 -3.11
C ASP A 46 -4.58 -44.51 -4.55
N SER A 47 -4.55 -43.19 -4.70
CA SER A 47 -4.46 -42.50 -5.98
C SER A 47 -3.16 -42.78 -6.73
N MET A 48 -2.05 -43.04 -6.05
CA MET A 48 -0.77 -43.36 -6.69
C MET A 48 -0.57 -44.86 -6.91
N PHE A 49 -1.13 -45.70 -6.04
CA PHE A 49 -0.99 -47.16 -6.14
C PHE A 49 -1.98 -47.80 -7.12
N TYR A 50 -3.23 -47.31 -7.17
CA TYR A 50 -4.28 -47.83 -8.05
C TYR A 50 -4.44 -47.02 -9.35
N ASP A 51 -3.43 -46.25 -9.75
CA ASP A 51 -3.40 -45.52 -11.03
C ASP A 51 -3.00 -46.45 -12.18
N GLY A 52 -3.96 -47.17 -12.78
CA GLY A 52 -3.72 -48.06 -13.91
C GLY A 52 -3.16 -47.39 -15.18
N GLY A 53 -3.09 -46.05 -15.22
CA GLY A 53 -2.52 -45.26 -16.31
C GLY A 53 -1.21 -44.55 -15.97
N ALA A 54 -0.53 -44.92 -14.88
CA ALA A 54 0.64 -44.21 -14.37
C ALA A 54 1.84 -44.14 -15.34
N MET A 55 1.99 -45.11 -16.26
CA MET A 55 2.99 -45.11 -17.33
C MET A 55 2.44 -45.74 -18.61
N SER A 56 2.78 -45.16 -19.76
CA SER A 56 2.60 -45.82 -21.06
C SER A 56 3.64 -46.94 -21.25
N ILE A 57 3.43 -47.80 -22.26
CA ILE A 57 4.41 -48.82 -22.66
C ILE A 57 5.79 -48.18 -22.94
N GLU A 58 5.79 -47.05 -23.66
CA GLU A 58 7.02 -46.33 -24.00
C GLU A 58 7.71 -45.77 -22.76
N THR A 59 6.97 -45.11 -21.87
CA THR A 59 7.51 -44.57 -20.62
C THR A 59 8.09 -45.68 -19.75
N ALA A 60 7.39 -46.82 -19.63
CA ALA A 60 7.87 -47.98 -18.89
C ALA A 60 9.16 -48.54 -19.53
N GLN A 61 9.22 -48.70 -20.85
CA GLN A 61 10.40 -49.20 -21.55
C GLN A 61 11.60 -48.25 -21.38
N ASN A 62 11.39 -46.94 -21.51
CA ASN A 62 12.44 -45.94 -21.33
C ASN A 62 12.97 -45.93 -19.89
N PHE A 63 12.09 -46.12 -18.90
CA PHE A 63 12.50 -46.27 -17.50
C PHE A 63 13.34 -47.53 -17.28
N LEU A 64 12.92 -48.69 -17.80
CA LEU A 64 13.72 -49.92 -17.69
C LEU A 64 15.09 -49.78 -18.36
N ASN A 65 15.15 -49.11 -19.52
CA ASN A 65 16.40 -48.80 -20.22
C ASN A 65 17.32 -47.87 -19.40
N SER A 66 16.76 -46.96 -18.60
CA SER A 66 17.56 -46.03 -17.79
C SER A 66 18.17 -46.68 -16.54
N LYS A 67 17.58 -47.78 -16.04
CA LYS A 67 18.09 -48.49 -14.85
C LYS A 67 19.23 -49.45 -15.15
N VAL A 68 19.30 -50.00 -16.37
CA VAL A 68 20.38 -50.91 -16.78
C VAL A 68 20.88 -50.50 -18.16
N ARG A 69 22.11 -49.98 -18.25
CA ARG A 69 22.71 -49.58 -19.53
C ARG A 69 23.14 -50.77 -20.39
N SER A 70 23.73 -51.79 -19.79
CA SER A 70 24.24 -52.99 -20.46
C SER A 70 23.94 -54.24 -19.64
N CYS A 71 23.49 -55.30 -20.31
CA CYS A 71 23.32 -56.60 -19.67
C CYS A 71 24.61 -57.42 -19.73
N GLN A 72 24.90 -58.19 -18.68
CA GLN A 72 26.03 -59.11 -18.67
C GLN A 72 25.83 -60.21 -19.72
N ALA A 73 26.90 -60.56 -20.43
CA ALA A 73 26.88 -61.62 -21.44
C ALA A 73 26.33 -62.94 -20.85
N GLY A 74 25.42 -63.59 -21.58
CA GLY A 74 24.76 -64.82 -21.16
C GLY A 74 23.48 -64.62 -20.33
N TYR A 75 23.14 -63.38 -19.95
CA TYR A 75 21.92 -63.04 -19.23
C TYR A 75 20.98 -62.17 -20.08
N THR A 76 19.68 -62.22 -19.80
CA THR A 76 18.67 -61.34 -20.39
C THR A 76 18.14 -60.43 -19.30
N CYS A 77 18.40 -59.12 -19.39
CA CYS A 77 17.96 -58.15 -18.40
C CYS A 77 16.49 -57.77 -18.61
N LEU A 78 15.82 -57.24 -17.59
CA LEU A 78 14.37 -56.96 -17.64
C LEU A 78 13.98 -56.07 -18.82
N LYS A 79 14.79 -55.06 -19.16
CA LYS A 79 14.57 -54.17 -20.29
C LYS A 79 14.52 -54.88 -21.66
N ASP A 80 15.22 -56.00 -21.79
CA ASP A 80 15.34 -56.80 -23.03
C ASP A 80 14.48 -58.07 -22.98
N TYR A 81 13.92 -58.41 -21.82
CA TYR A 81 13.13 -59.61 -21.61
C TYR A 81 11.86 -59.64 -22.49
N ARG A 82 11.55 -60.83 -23.00
CA ARG A 82 10.39 -61.11 -23.85
C ARG A 82 9.75 -62.44 -23.45
N GLN A 83 8.43 -62.53 -23.54
CA GLN A 83 7.68 -63.76 -23.28
C GLN A 83 6.40 -63.81 -24.12
N ASP A 84 5.98 -65.00 -24.56
CA ASP A 84 4.61 -65.22 -25.01
C ASP A 84 3.65 -65.18 -23.82
N THR A 85 2.63 -64.32 -23.88
CA THR A 85 1.65 -64.17 -22.80
C THR A 85 0.34 -64.87 -23.13
N PRO A 86 -0.30 -65.52 -22.14
CA PRO A 86 -1.61 -66.12 -22.33
C PRO A 86 -2.72 -65.07 -22.22
N SER A 87 -3.85 -65.30 -22.89
CA SER A 87 -5.07 -64.54 -22.60
C SER A 87 -5.64 -64.89 -21.23
N ARG A 88 -6.27 -63.91 -20.57
CA ARG A 88 -7.00 -64.04 -19.31
C ARG A 88 -8.37 -63.40 -19.44
N ALA A 89 -9.40 -64.09 -18.99
CA ALA A 89 -10.74 -63.51 -18.88
C ALA A 89 -10.76 -62.41 -17.82
N ALA A 90 -11.73 -61.50 -17.92
CA ALA A 90 -11.94 -60.48 -16.90
C ALA A 90 -12.34 -61.13 -15.56
N VAL A 91 -11.81 -60.59 -14.46
CA VAL A 91 -12.26 -60.89 -13.11
C VAL A 91 -13.13 -59.73 -12.63
N ALA A 92 -14.44 -59.97 -12.52
CA ALA A 92 -15.44 -58.95 -12.23
C ALA A 92 -15.04 -58.07 -11.04
N GLY A 93 -15.11 -56.74 -11.22
CA GLY A 93 -14.78 -55.74 -10.20
C GLY A 93 -13.29 -55.63 -9.84
N ARG A 94 -12.39 -56.37 -10.50
CA ARG A 94 -10.96 -56.42 -10.16
C ARG A 94 -10.07 -56.14 -11.36
N CYS A 95 -10.00 -57.05 -12.32
CA CYS A 95 -9.17 -56.91 -13.52
C CYS A 95 -10.01 -57.11 -14.78
N ALA A 96 -9.83 -56.22 -15.77
CA ALA A 96 -10.36 -56.40 -17.11
C ALA A 96 -9.70 -57.60 -17.83
N ALA A 97 -10.29 -58.03 -18.95
CA ALA A 97 -9.71 -59.11 -19.75
C ALA A 97 -8.34 -58.70 -20.32
N TYR A 98 -7.40 -59.65 -20.35
CA TYR A 98 -6.09 -59.48 -20.94
C TYR A 98 -5.99 -60.35 -22.19
N GLN A 99 -5.64 -59.75 -23.32
CA GLN A 99 -5.39 -60.49 -24.56
C GLN A 99 -3.90 -60.80 -24.67
N GLY A 100 -3.55 -62.08 -24.68
CA GLY A 100 -2.17 -62.55 -24.81
C GLY A 100 -1.57 -62.17 -26.17
N LEU A 101 -0.26 -61.96 -26.20
CA LEU A 101 0.52 -61.68 -27.40
C LEU A 101 1.77 -62.54 -27.44
N ALA A 102 2.21 -62.90 -28.64
CA ALA A 102 3.53 -63.51 -28.83
C ALA A 102 4.64 -62.46 -28.64
N ASN A 103 5.77 -62.87 -28.07
CA ASN A 103 6.99 -62.10 -27.93
C ASN A 103 6.78 -60.70 -27.28
N GLU A 104 5.99 -60.65 -26.22
CA GLU A 104 5.66 -59.42 -25.51
C GLU A 104 6.82 -58.96 -24.61
N SER A 105 7.18 -57.66 -24.64
CA SER A 105 8.22 -57.10 -23.79
C SER A 105 7.80 -57.02 -22.33
N ALA A 106 8.77 -57.06 -21.41
CA ALA A 106 8.48 -56.81 -19.99
C ALA A 106 7.75 -55.47 -19.78
N ALA A 107 8.11 -54.41 -20.51
CA ALA A 107 7.43 -53.12 -20.44
C ALA A 107 5.97 -53.19 -20.92
N GLN A 108 5.70 -53.93 -21.99
CA GLN A 108 4.34 -54.16 -22.49
C GLN A 108 3.51 -54.94 -21.45
N ILE A 109 4.08 -56.00 -20.88
CA ILE A 109 3.43 -56.81 -19.84
C ILE A 109 3.10 -55.95 -18.62
N ILE A 110 4.07 -55.19 -18.09
CA ILE A 110 3.86 -54.30 -16.94
C ILE A 110 2.76 -53.28 -17.24
N ALA A 111 2.83 -52.61 -18.38
CA ALA A 111 1.86 -51.58 -18.77
C ALA A 111 0.46 -52.15 -18.91
N ARG A 112 0.31 -53.28 -19.61
CA ARG A 112 -1.00 -53.87 -19.94
C ARG A 112 -1.61 -54.60 -18.74
N VAL A 113 -0.82 -55.23 -17.88
CA VAL A 113 -1.31 -55.80 -16.61
C VAL A 113 -1.77 -54.68 -15.66
N GLY A 114 -0.96 -53.63 -15.51
CA GLY A 114 -1.33 -52.47 -14.69
C GLY A 114 -2.63 -51.81 -15.17
N ALA A 115 -2.78 -51.61 -16.49
CA ALA A 115 -4.00 -51.06 -17.08
C ALA A 115 -5.21 -52.00 -16.89
N ALA A 116 -5.04 -53.31 -17.10
CA ALA A 116 -6.11 -54.27 -16.94
C ALA A 116 -6.62 -54.34 -15.50
N CYS A 117 -5.74 -54.32 -14.51
CA CYS A 117 -6.11 -54.44 -13.09
C CYS A 117 -6.35 -53.10 -12.38
N GLY A 118 -6.02 -51.97 -12.99
CA GLY A 118 -6.04 -50.67 -12.32
C GLY A 118 -4.99 -50.59 -11.22
N ILE A 119 -3.75 -51.01 -11.52
CA ILE A 119 -2.59 -50.93 -10.63
C ILE A 119 -1.50 -50.12 -11.34
N SER A 120 -0.85 -49.24 -10.58
CA SER A 120 0.22 -48.39 -11.07
C SER A 120 1.39 -49.17 -11.62
N GLN A 121 1.77 -48.89 -12.87
CA GLN A 121 2.98 -49.44 -13.48
C GLN A 121 4.23 -49.11 -12.66
N ARG A 122 4.26 -47.92 -12.02
CA ARG A 122 5.33 -47.52 -11.10
C ARG A 122 5.37 -48.43 -9.87
N ALA A 123 4.22 -48.72 -9.28
CA ALA A 123 4.12 -49.65 -8.15
C ALA A 123 4.52 -51.08 -8.52
N LEU A 124 4.14 -51.56 -9.71
CA LEU A 124 4.56 -52.88 -10.22
C LEU A 124 6.07 -52.95 -10.43
N ILE A 125 6.67 -51.91 -11.00
CA ILE A 125 8.13 -51.82 -11.18
C ILE A 125 8.85 -51.83 -9.83
N VAL A 126 8.37 -51.06 -8.84
CA VAL A 126 8.93 -51.07 -7.48
C VAL A 126 8.76 -52.44 -6.83
N LEU A 127 7.62 -53.12 -7.04
CA LEU A 127 7.40 -54.46 -6.52
C LEU A 127 8.41 -55.47 -7.11
N LEU A 128 8.64 -55.45 -8.43
CA LEU A 128 9.63 -56.31 -9.09
C LEU A 128 11.05 -56.10 -8.54
N GLU A 129 11.42 -54.86 -8.22
CA GLU A 129 12.71 -54.57 -7.61
C GLU A 129 12.78 -55.02 -6.15
N LYS A 130 11.75 -54.70 -5.37
CA LYS A 130 11.72 -55.04 -3.95
C LYS A 130 11.80 -56.54 -3.72
N GLU A 131 11.08 -57.33 -4.51
CA GLU A 131 10.94 -58.77 -4.29
C GLU A 131 12.11 -59.55 -4.90
N GLU A 132 12.52 -59.21 -6.14
CA GLU A 132 13.51 -60.01 -6.88
C GLU A 132 14.69 -59.19 -7.41
N GLY A 133 14.83 -57.90 -7.06
CA GLY A 133 15.92 -57.04 -7.54
C GLY A 133 16.02 -56.98 -9.06
N LEU A 134 14.89 -57.16 -9.76
CA LEU A 134 14.89 -57.51 -11.18
C LEU A 134 15.11 -56.30 -12.10
N VAL A 135 14.82 -55.09 -11.63
CA VAL A 135 14.83 -53.86 -12.45
C VAL A 135 16.26 -53.36 -12.64
N THR A 136 17.08 -53.43 -11.60
CA THR A 136 18.48 -52.93 -11.64
C THR A 136 19.52 -54.03 -11.91
N SER A 137 19.12 -55.31 -11.92
CA SER A 137 20.05 -56.43 -12.15
C SER A 137 20.63 -56.45 -13.56
N THR A 138 21.95 -56.57 -13.65
CA THR A 138 22.69 -56.79 -14.91
C THR A 138 22.88 -58.26 -15.26
N ALA A 139 22.53 -59.19 -14.36
CA ALA A 139 22.69 -60.64 -14.54
C ALA A 139 21.56 -61.45 -13.87
N PRO A 140 20.28 -61.20 -14.20
CA PRO A 140 19.16 -61.89 -13.55
C PRO A 140 19.06 -63.35 -14.00
N SER A 141 18.97 -64.27 -13.04
CA SER A 141 18.76 -65.70 -13.35
C SER A 141 17.34 -65.97 -13.87
N ALA A 142 17.16 -67.06 -14.62
CA ALA A 142 15.84 -67.50 -15.07
C ALA A 142 14.86 -67.72 -13.89
N GLY A 143 15.38 -68.10 -12.72
CA GLY A 143 14.60 -68.24 -11.49
C GLY A 143 13.92 -66.93 -11.07
N ARG A 144 14.59 -65.78 -11.18
CA ARG A 144 14.00 -64.48 -10.80
C ARG A 144 12.79 -64.12 -11.66
N TYR A 145 12.80 -64.45 -12.95
CA TYR A 145 11.62 -64.28 -13.81
C TYR A 145 10.47 -65.23 -13.47
N LYS A 146 10.81 -66.43 -12.96
CA LYS A 146 9.84 -67.45 -12.58
C LYS A 146 9.01 -67.02 -11.36
N ILE A 147 9.61 -66.28 -10.43
CA ILE A 147 9.01 -65.84 -9.17
C ILE A 147 9.08 -64.31 -8.99
N ALA A 148 8.95 -63.56 -10.08
CA ALA A 148 9.26 -62.13 -10.21
C ALA A 148 8.68 -61.18 -9.15
N THR A 149 7.59 -61.53 -8.46
CA THR A 149 6.99 -60.72 -7.39
C THR A 149 6.91 -61.46 -6.06
N GLY A 150 7.55 -62.64 -5.94
CA GLY A 150 7.45 -63.52 -4.78
C GLY A 150 6.04 -64.09 -4.54
N PHE A 151 5.10 -63.95 -5.49
CA PHE A 151 3.72 -64.37 -5.26
C PHE A 151 3.62 -65.90 -5.26
N GLY A 152 3.02 -66.46 -4.20
CA GLY A 152 2.92 -67.91 -4.01
C GLY A 152 4.21 -68.57 -3.50
N CYS A 153 5.16 -67.80 -2.97
CA CYS A 153 6.42 -68.29 -2.39
C CYS A 153 6.43 -68.12 -0.86
N PRO A 154 5.93 -69.07 -0.08
CA PRO A 154 6.03 -69.02 1.38
C PRO A 154 7.47 -69.28 1.87
N ASP A 155 7.90 -68.61 2.94
CA ASP A 155 9.27 -68.73 3.48
C ASP A 155 9.64 -70.15 3.94
N THR A 156 8.65 -71.01 4.22
CA THR A 156 8.84 -72.36 4.80
C THR A 156 8.46 -73.51 3.87
N ALA A 157 8.08 -73.23 2.62
CA ALA A 157 7.72 -74.28 1.65
C ALA A 157 8.12 -73.89 0.22
N ALA A 158 8.05 -74.85 -0.70
CA ALA A 158 8.31 -74.58 -2.11
C ALA A 158 7.26 -73.61 -2.68
N CYS A 159 7.70 -72.73 -3.58
CA CYS A 159 6.79 -71.83 -4.29
C CYS A 159 5.76 -72.62 -5.12
N ASP A 160 4.50 -72.20 -5.08
CA ASP A 160 3.42 -72.79 -5.84
C ASP A 160 3.65 -72.60 -7.35
N SER A 161 3.78 -73.74 -8.04
CA SER A 161 4.08 -73.77 -9.46
C SER A 161 3.03 -73.15 -10.36
N THR A 162 1.79 -73.01 -9.86
CA THR A 162 0.66 -72.39 -10.57
C THR A 162 0.97 -70.94 -10.98
N TYR A 163 1.77 -70.24 -10.17
CA TYR A 163 2.08 -68.82 -10.38
C TYR A 163 3.39 -68.59 -11.13
N TYR A 164 4.08 -69.63 -11.58
CA TYR A 164 5.37 -69.48 -12.25
C TYR A 164 5.29 -68.70 -13.56
N GLY A 165 6.30 -67.85 -13.77
CA GLY A 165 6.51 -67.06 -14.98
C GLY A 165 6.19 -65.58 -14.80
N PHE A 166 6.90 -64.73 -15.54
CA PHE A 166 6.89 -63.28 -15.33
C PHE A 166 5.49 -62.67 -15.45
N PHE A 167 4.75 -63.02 -16.51
CA PHE A 167 3.35 -62.58 -16.66
C PHE A 167 2.44 -63.06 -15.51
N ASN A 168 2.55 -64.33 -15.12
CA ASN A 168 1.68 -64.92 -14.09
C ASN A 168 1.91 -64.27 -12.73
N GLN A 169 3.16 -63.99 -12.38
CA GLN A 169 3.53 -63.28 -11.15
C GLN A 169 2.92 -61.88 -11.09
N LEU A 170 3.10 -61.07 -12.15
CA LEU A 170 2.52 -59.72 -12.22
C LEU A 170 0.99 -59.73 -12.20
N TRP A 171 0.36 -60.63 -12.94
CA TRP A 171 -1.10 -60.78 -12.95
C TRP A 171 -1.63 -61.17 -11.58
N ALA A 172 -1.04 -62.18 -10.94
CA ALA A 172 -1.48 -62.70 -9.66
C ALA A 172 -1.29 -61.69 -8.53
N ALA A 173 -0.13 -61.01 -8.47
CA ALA A 173 0.10 -59.94 -7.51
C ALA A 173 -0.89 -58.78 -7.70
N SER A 174 -1.11 -58.32 -8.94
CA SER A 174 -2.06 -57.26 -9.24
C SER A 174 -3.49 -57.63 -8.84
N LEU A 175 -3.92 -58.85 -9.18
CA LEU A 175 -5.22 -59.38 -8.77
C LEU A 175 -5.33 -59.45 -7.25
N GLN A 176 -4.28 -59.88 -6.55
CA GLN A 176 -4.27 -59.95 -5.10
C GLN A 176 -4.44 -58.56 -4.45
N PHE A 177 -3.79 -57.52 -4.96
CA PHE A 177 -4.02 -56.15 -4.47
C PHE A 177 -5.46 -55.68 -4.69
N LYS A 178 -6.10 -56.08 -5.80
CA LYS A 178 -7.53 -55.82 -6.01
C LYS A 178 -8.42 -56.64 -5.09
N ILE A 179 -8.02 -57.84 -4.69
CA ILE A 179 -8.72 -58.62 -3.65
C ILE A 179 -8.60 -57.91 -2.30
N TYR A 180 -7.43 -57.41 -1.91
CA TYR A 180 -7.27 -56.62 -0.67
C TYR A 180 -8.17 -55.38 -0.68
N LEU A 181 -8.26 -54.68 -1.81
CA LEU A 181 -9.11 -53.50 -1.99
C LEU A 181 -10.61 -53.83 -1.90
N THR A 182 -11.06 -54.91 -2.57
CA THR A 182 -12.50 -55.23 -2.73
C THR A 182 -13.05 -56.15 -1.64
N SER A 183 -12.18 -56.81 -0.88
CA SER A 183 -12.57 -57.76 0.18
C SER A 183 -11.73 -57.55 1.46
N PRO A 184 -11.65 -56.31 1.99
CA PRO A 184 -10.78 -56.00 3.14
C PRO A 184 -11.15 -56.78 4.41
N GLY A 185 -12.40 -57.23 4.53
CA GLY A 185 -12.88 -58.05 5.65
C GLY A 185 -12.18 -59.42 5.77
N SER A 186 -11.60 -59.94 4.69
CA SER A 186 -10.94 -61.24 4.67
C SER A 186 -9.48 -61.21 5.15
N PHE A 187 -8.95 -60.04 5.51
CA PHE A 187 -7.55 -59.87 5.85
C PHE A 187 -7.34 -59.19 7.21
N ASN A 188 -6.13 -59.38 7.75
CA ASN A 188 -5.74 -58.96 9.09
C ASN A 188 -5.59 -57.43 9.19
N ILE A 189 -4.96 -56.81 8.18
CA ILE A 189 -4.76 -55.35 8.16
C ILE A 189 -5.84 -54.69 7.32
N ARG A 190 -6.52 -53.70 7.91
CA ARG A 190 -7.64 -52.99 7.27
C ARG A 190 -7.47 -51.48 7.38
N ALA A 191 -7.84 -50.76 6.32
CA ALA A 191 -7.83 -49.30 6.30
C ALA A 191 -8.91 -48.69 7.22
N GLY A 192 -8.72 -47.41 7.59
CA GLY A 192 -9.67 -46.62 8.39
C GLY A 192 -9.71 -46.97 9.88
N ARG A 193 -8.73 -47.75 10.37
CA ARG A 193 -8.66 -48.14 11.79
C ARG A 193 -7.23 -48.36 12.28
N VAL A 194 -7.08 -48.42 13.60
CA VAL A 194 -5.83 -48.81 14.25
C VAL A 194 -5.64 -50.33 14.11
N ASN A 195 -4.48 -50.73 13.59
CA ASN A 195 -4.05 -52.12 13.47
C ASN A 195 -2.76 -52.32 14.29
N GLN A 196 -2.54 -53.54 14.79
CA GLN A 196 -1.27 -53.91 15.42
C GLN A 196 -0.35 -54.52 14.36
N VAL A 197 0.70 -53.79 13.97
CA VAL A 197 1.63 -54.21 12.90
C VAL A 197 2.97 -54.59 13.53
N ARG A 198 3.47 -55.79 13.22
CA ARG A 198 4.74 -56.29 13.77
C ARG A 198 5.95 -55.62 13.13
N TRP A 199 7.05 -55.52 13.88
CA TRP A 199 8.33 -55.02 13.35
C TRP A 199 9.12 -56.11 12.61
N SER A 200 8.93 -57.38 12.96
CA SER A 200 9.71 -58.51 12.45
C SER A 200 8.90 -59.82 12.51
N PRO A 201 9.24 -60.84 11.69
CA PRO A 201 8.76 -62.21 11.87
C PRO A 201 9.04 -62.75 13.27
N ASN A 202 10.14 -62.32 13.90
CA ASN A 202 10.46 -62.66 15.27
C ASN A 202 9.48 -61.96 16.22
N ALA A 203 8.60 -62.74 16.85
CA ALA A 203 7.59 -62.22 17.77
C ALA A 203 8.19 -61.44 18.97
N ALA A 204 9.42 -61.74 19.38
CA ALA A 204 10.11 -61.03 20.47
C ALA A 204 10.40 -59.55 20.15
N CYS A 205 10.41 -59.17 18.87
CA CYS A 205 10.59 -57.79 18.43
C CYS A 205 9.33 -56.92 18.64
N GLY A 206 8.17 -57.53 18.92
CA GLY A 206 6.94 -56.82 19.20
C GLY A 206 6.24 -56.19 17.99
N ALA A 207 5.29 -55.30 18.28
CA ALA A 207 4.43 -54.60 17.32
C ALA A 207 4.15 -53.18 17.80
N SER A 208 3.57 -52.34 16.94
CA SER A 208 3.01 -51.06 17.35
C SER A 208 1.63 -50.80 16.74
N ALA A 209 0.88 -49.92 17.39
CA ALA A 209 -0.42 -49.46 16.92
C ALA A 209 -0.24 -48.47 15.76
N VAL A 210 -0.73 -48.84 14.58
CA VAL A 210 -0.68 -48.02 13.36
C VAL A 210 -2.09 -47.75 12.88
N PHE A 211 -2.49 -46.47 12.79
CA PHE A 211 -3.71 -46.08 12.10
C PHE A 211 -3.47 -46.14 10.59
N VAL A 212 -3.97 -47.20 9.95
CA VAL A 212 -3.78 -47.42 8.51
C VAL A 212 -4.84 -46.61 7.77
N GLN A 213 -4.41 -45.60 7.02
CA GLN A 213 -5.27 -44.53 6.52
C GLN A 213 -6.01 -44.92 5.23
N ASN A 214 -5.43 -45.79 4.40
CA ASN A 214 -5.94 -46.10 3.07
C ASN A 214 -5.74 -47.56 2.66
N SER A 215 -6.38 -47.97 1.55
CA SER A 215 -6.46 -49.36 1.13
C SER A 215 -5.16 -49.90 0.55
N ALA A 216 -4.37 -49.07 -0.12
CA ALA A 216 -3.06 -49.44 -0.68
C ALA A 216 -2.05 -49.77 0.42
N THR A 217 -1.98 -48.95 1.47
CA THR A 217 -1.13 -49.24 2.65
C THR A 217 -1.58 -50.53 3.33
N ALA A 218 -2.88 -50.76 3.50
CA ALA A 218 -3.38 -52.02 4.03
C ALA A 218 -3.00 -53.22 3.15
N GLY A 219 -3.11 -53.09 1.83
CA GLY A 219 -2.69 -54.09 0.86
C GLY A 219 -1.21 -54.43 0.96
N LEU A 220 -0.33 -53.42 1.08
CA LEU A 220 1.11 -53.62 1.22
C LEU A 220 1.48 -54.38 2.50
N TYR A 221 0.82 -54.08 3.64
CA TYR A 221 1.02 -54.88 4.84
C TYR A 221 0.45 -56.29 4.72
N ASN A 222 -0.66 -56.50 4.02
CA ASN A 222 -1.18 -57.85 3.80
C ASN A 222 -0.29 -58.67 2.84
N TYR A 223 0.44 -58.00 1.95
CA TYR A 223 1.41 -58.63 1.04
C TYR A 223 2.76 -58.90 1.72
N THR A 224 3.25 -57.96 2.55
CA THR A 224 4.51 -58.07 3.29
C THR A 224 4.31 -57.60 4.74
N PRO A 225 4.08 -58.51 5.70
CA PRO A 225 3.42 -58.20 6.98
C PRO A 225 4.32 -57.62 8.08
N TYR A 226 5.17 -56.65 7.75
CA TYR A 226 6.04 -55.98 8.73
C TYR A 226 6.25 -54.49 8.44
N GLN A 227 6.28 -53.66 9.48
CA GLN A 227 6.71 -52.26 9.40
C GLN A 227 8.20 -52.11 9.79
N PRO A 228 8.91 -51.11 9.27
CA PRO A 228 10.31 -50.88 9.60
C PRO A 228 10.47 -50.24 10.99
N ASN A 229 11.33 -50.78 11.84
CA ASN A 229 11.63 -50.18 13.14
C ASN A 229 12.56 -48.94 13.00
N ALA A 230 12.84 -48.28 14.12
CA ALA A 230 13.69 -47.09 14.13
C ALA A 230 15.10 -47.33 13.57
N ALA A 231 15.70 -48.50 13.80
CA ALA A 231 17.00 -48.86 13.25
C ALA A 231 16.97 -48.98 11.71
N ALA A 232 15.93 -49.60 11.15
CA ALA A 232 15.72 -49.69 9.70
C ALA A 232 15.51 -48.31 9.05
N LEU A 233 14.77 -47.41 9.69
CA LEU A 233 14.54 -46.04 9.20
C LEU A 233 15.76 -45.12 9.39
N GLY A 234 16.55 -45.33 10.43
CA GLY A 234 17.79 -44.60 10.68
C GLY A 234 18.91 -44.91 9.67
N ASN A 235 18.81 -46.05 8.97
CA ASN A 235 19.77 -46.46 7.95
C ASN A 235 19.04 -46.80 6.64
N MET A 236 18.49 -45.83 5.91
CA MET A 236 17.56 -46.03 4.77
C MET A 236 18.03 -46.92 3.63
N TYR A 237 19.34 -47.07 3.42
CA TYR A 237 19.90 -47.89 2.33
C TYR A 237 20.85 -48.99 2.80
N GLY A 238 20.98 -49.17 4.12
CA GLY A 238 21.80 -50.21 4.72
C GLY A 238 20.99 -51.18 5.59
N THR A 239 21.72 -51.93 6.41
CA THR A 239 21.17 -52.90 7.36
C THR A 239 20.90 -52.24 8.71
N GLY A 240 19.75 -52.53 9.30
CA GLY A 240 19.42 -52.18 10.68
C GLY A 240 19.84 -53.27 11.68
N ASP A 241 19.08 -53.42 12.75
CA ASP A 241 19.28 -54.43 13.80
C ASP A 241 18.53 -55.75 13.53
N ALA A 242 18.58 -56.69 14.47
CA ALA A 242 17.92 -58.00 14.37
C ALA A 242 16.38 -57.95 14.32
N CYS A 243 15.76 -56.79 14.61
CA CYS A 243 14.33 -56.57 14.55
C CYS A 243 13.90 -55.74 13.34
N SER A 244 14.83 -55.42 12.44
CA SER A 244 14.59 -54.60 11.26
C SER A 244 13.95 -55.41 10.14
N SER A 245 12.82 -54.94 9.63
CA SER A 245 12.20 -55.44 8.40
C SER A 245 12.24 -54.39 7.30
N TYR A 246 12.57 -54.83 6.08
CA TYR A 246 12.89 -53.91 4.98
C TYR A 246 11.82 -53.82 3.90
N GLY A 247 10.87 -54.75 3.82
CA GLY A 247 9.92 -54.80 2.68
C GLY A 247 9.18 -53.47 2.44
N ASN A 248 8.34 -53.05 3.38
CA ASN A 248 7.54 -51.83 3.20
C ASN A 248 8.40 -50.54 3.19
N ARG A 249 9.54 -50.55 3.90
CA ARG A 249 10.56 -49.49 3.80
C ARG A 249 11.13 -49.39 2.39
N ASN A 250 11.55 -50.51 1.79
CA ASN A 250 12.15 -50.57 0.47
C ASN A 250 11.13 -50.20 -0.59
N PHE A 251 9.87 -50.65 -0.46
CA PHE A 251 8.80 -50.19 -1.35
C PHE A 251 8.70 -48.67 -1.34
N TRP A 252 8.59 -48.07 -0.16
CA TRP A 252 8.47 -46.63 0.01
C TRP A 252 9.70 -45.87 -0.53
N ALA A 253 10.90 -46.33 -0.16
CA ALA A 253 12.16 -45.71 -0.58
C ALA A 253 12.36 -45.79 -2.09
N LEU A 254 12.21 -46.97 -2.69
CA LEU A 254 12.35 -47.17 -4.13
C LEU A 254 11.32 -46.36 -4.92
N PHE A 255 10.07 -46.29 -4.46
CA PHE A 255 9.07 -45.45 -5.10
C PHE A 255 9.44 -43.97 -5.02
N THR A 256 9.87 -43.51 -3.84
CA THR A 256 10.31 -42.13 -3.62
C THR A 256 11.49 -41.75 -4.51
N ASP A 257 12.54 -42.58 -4.50
CA ASP A 257 13.77 -42.35 -5.27
C ASP A 257 13.53 -42.33 -6.77
N TRP A 258 12.58 -43.14 -7.27
CA TRP A 258 12.37 -43.32 -8.71
C TRP A 258 11.27 -42.43 -9.28
N PHE A 259 10.26 -42.10 -8.47
CA PHE A 259 9.02 -41.49 -8.95
C PHE A 259 8.53 -40.32 -8.10
N GLY A 260 9.22 -39.98 -7.00
CA GLY A 260 8.86 -38.91 -6.08
C GLY A 260 7.89 -39.36 -4.97
N ALA A 261 7.35 -38.40 -4.23
CA ALA A 261 6.53 -38.65 -3.04
C ALA A 261 5.44 -39.73 -3.22
N THR A 262 5.25 -40.57 -2.20
CA THR A 262 4.27 -41.67 -2.24
C THR A 262 2.85 -41.25 -1.85
N THR A 263 2.66 -40.03 -1.39
CA THR A 263 1.36 -39.48 -1.05
C THR A 263 0.95 -38.43 -2.07
N ALA A 264 -0.26 -38.57 -2.60
CA ALA A 264 -0.89 -37.45 -3.27
C ALA A 264 -1.09 -36.33 -2.25
N SER A 265 -0.63 -35.14 -2.60
CA SER A 265 -1.05 -33.91 -1.91
C SER A 265 -2.57 -33.85 -1.88
N SER A 266 -3.14 -33.13 -0.90
CA SER A 266 -4.56 -32.78 -1.01
C SER A 266 -4.85 -31.88 -2.21
N MET A 267 -3.84 -31.41 -2.94
CA MET A 267 -3.95 -30.64 -4.17
C MET A 267 -3.66 -31.53 -5.37
N LEU A 268 -4.61 -31.63 -6.30
CA LEU A 268 -4.49 -32.42 -7.52
C LEU A 268 -4.71 -31.56 -8.76
N ARG A 269 -4.03 -31.90 -9.85
CA ARG A 269 -4.33 -31.40 -11.21
C ARG A 269 -4.03 -32.49 -12.23
N THR A 270 -4.40 -32.30 -13.48
CA THR A 270 -3.96 -33.19 -14.56
C THR A 270 -2.73 -32.62 -15.27
N ALA A 271 -2.09 -33.43 -16.11
CA ALA A 271 -0.99 -32.95 -16.95
C ALA A 271 -1.48 -31.99 -18.05
N ALA A 272 -2.74 -32.15 -18.49
CA ALA A 272 -3.32 -31.40 -19.60
C ALA A 272 -4.07 -30.13 -19.16
N ASP A 273 -4.58 -30.09 -17.93
CA ASP A 273 -5.33 -28.96 -17.36
C ASP A 273 -4.59 -28.38 -16.13
N PRO A 274 -4.23 -27.08 -16.14
CA PRO A 274 -3.55 -26.45 -15.02
C PRO A 274 -4.46 -26.19 -13.81
N THR A 275 -5.77 -26.41 -13.91
CA THR A 275 -6.72 -26.22 -12.80
C THR A 275 -6.36 -27.14 -11.64
N VAL A 276 -6.08 -26.54 -10.49
CA VAL A 276 -5.79 -27.26 -9.25
C VAL A 276 -7.10 -27.46 -8.49
N TYR A 277 -7.27 -28.65 -7.93
CA TYR A 277 -8.38 -29.00 -7.07
C TYR A 277 -7.85 -29.40 -5.70
N MET A 278 -8.47 -28.88 -4.64
CA MET A 278 -8.30 -29.46 -3.31
C MET A 278 -9.22 -30.68 -3.19
N VAL A 279 -8.72 -31.81 -2.70
CA VAL A 279 -9.47 -33.05 -2.54
C VAL A 279 -9.75 -33.30 -1.07
N VAL A 280 -11.01 -33.63 -0.77
CA VAL A 280 -11.42 -34.09 0.55
C VAL A 280 -12.32 -35.31 0.39
N GLY A 281 -11.84 -36.47 0.84
CA GLY A 281 -12.53 -37.73 0.65
C GLY A 281 -12.74 -38.03 -0.84
N THR A 282 -14.00 -38.17 -1.25
CA THR A 282 -14.40 -38.41 -2.65
C THR A 282 -14.78 -37.14 -3.42
N ASN A 283 -14.57 -35.95 -2.83
CA ASN A 283 -14.92 -34.66 -3.46
C ASN A 283 -13.66 -33.88 -3.87
N LYS A 284 -13.76 -33.12 -4.96
CA LYS A 284 -12.73 -32.18 -5.43
C LYS A 284 -13.29 -30.76 -5.52
N TYR A 285 -12.54 -29.77 -5.05
CA TYR A 285 -12.96 -28.37 -4.96
C TYR A 285 -12.01 -27.50 -5.81
N PRO A 286 -12.49 -26.85 -6.88
CA PRO A 286 -11.63 -26.03 -7.75
C PRO A 286 -10.98 -24.88 -6.97
N VAL A 287 -9.67 -24.71 -7.13
CA VAL A 287 -8.91 -23.60 -6.55
C VAL A 287 -8.91 -22.44 -7.54
N THR A 288 -9.49 -21.31 -7.14
CA THR A 288 -9.84 -20.22 -8.06
C THR A 288 -8.70 -19.23 -8.33
N SER A 289 -7.71 -19.18 -7.46
CA SER A 289 -6.58 -18.26 -7.61
C SER A 289 -5.30 -18.80 -6.97
N PHE A 290 -4.17 -18.29 -7.44
CA PHE A 290 -2.87 -18.59 -6.84
C PHE A 290 -2.78 -18.11 -5.38
N ALA A 291 -3.51 -17.06 -5.02
CA ALA A 291 -3.61 -16.59 -3.64
C ALA A 291 -4.29 -17.61 -2.73
N VAL A 292 -5.41 -18.20 -3.18
CA VAL A 292 -6.06 -19.30 -2.45
C VAL A 292 -5.14 -20.51 -2.40
N TYR A 293 -4.52 -20.91 -3.52
CA TYR A 293 -3.56 -22.02 -3.54
C TYR A 293 -2.45 -21.85 -2.49
N ASN A 294 -1.83 -20.66 -2.41
CA ASN A 294 -0.78 -20.37 -1.44
C ASN A 294 -1.28 -20.35 0.00
N ALA A 295 -2.53 -19.92 0.24
CA ALA A 295 -3.12 -19.96 1.58
C ALA A 295 -3.17 -21.39 2.13
N PHE A 296 -3.37 -22.37 1.25
CA PHE A 296 -3.44 -23.80 1.56
C PHE A 296 -2.13 -24.56 1.31
N ALA A 297 -1.00 -23.87 1.17
CA ALA A 297 0.32 -24.50 0.95
C ALA A 297 0.69 -25.65 1.91
N PRO A 298 0.29 -25.65 3.21
CA PRO A 298 0.54 -26.78 4.11
C PRO A 298 -0.09 -28.11 3.67
N LEU A 299 -1.06 -28.10 2.77
CA LEU A 299 -1.67 -29.30 2.21
C LEU A 299 -0.81 -29.98 1.12
N GLY A 300 0.36 -29.41 0.84
CA GLY A 300 1.34 -29.91 -0.12
C GLY A 300 1.17 -29.34 -1.52
N PRO A 301 2.15 -29.59 -2.40
CA PRO A 301 2.13 -29.10 -3.78
C PRO A 301 1.14 -29.87 -4.66
N ALA A 302 0.59 -29.21 -5.68
CA ALA A 302 -0.30 -29.86 -6.63
C ALA A 302 0.35 -31.08 -7.31
N SER A 303 -0.21 -32.27 -7.05
CA SER A 303 0.22 -33.54 -7.64
C SER A 303 -0.48 -33.77 -8.98
N ILE A 304 0.24 -34.32 -9.95
CA ILE A 304 -0.32 -34.65 -11.27
C ILE A 304 -0.96 -36.04 -11.22
N VAL A 305 -2.24 -36.12 -11.58
CA VAL A 305 -3.01 -37.36 -11.69
C VAL A 305 -3.61 -37.51 -13.10
N SER A 306 -4.07 -38.71 -13.44
CA SER A 306 -4.81 -38.95 -14.68
C SER A 306 -6.19 -38.30 -14.64
N GLN A 307 -6.71 -37.92 -15.82
CA GLN A 307 -8.08 -37.40 -15.94
C GLN A 307 -9.10 -38.42 -15.43
N THR A 308 -8.90 -39.70 -15.76
CA THR A 308 -9.77 -40.80 -15.30
C THR A 308 -9.88 -40.87 -13.78
N TYR A 309 -8.76 -40.73 -13.05
CA TYR A 309 -8.81 -40.68 -11.59
C TYR A 309 -9.53 -39.41 -11.10
N LEU A 310 -9.21 -38.25 -11.67
CA LEU A 310 -9.85 -36.99 -11.27
C LEU A 310 -11.37 -37.03 -11.49
N ASP A 311 -11.85 -37.72 -12.52
CA ASP A 311 -13.27 -37.91 -12.83
C ASP A 311 -14.00 -38.87 -11.88
N THR A 312 -13.27 -39.68 -11.10
CA THR A 312 -13.87 -40.48 -10.01
C THR A 312 -14.29 -39.63 -8.81
N LEU A 313 -13.80 -38.38 -8.72
CA LEU A 313 -14.11 -37.45 -7.64
C LEU A 313 -15.25 -36.52 -8.03
N THR A 314 -16.19 -36.31 -7.10
CA THR A 314 -17.31 -35.40 -7.27
C THR A 314 -16.84 -33.95 -7.20
N THR A 315 -17.06 -33.16 -8.24
CA THR A 315 -16.75 -31.72 -8.23
C THR A 315 -17.71 -30.99 -7.29
N GLY A 316 -17.18 -30.40 -6.23
CA GLY A 316 -17.90 -29.53 -5.31
C GLY A 316 -17.82 -28.06 -5.71
N ARG A 317 -18.17 -27.20 -4.75
CA ARG A 317 -18.02 -25.74 -4.87
C ARG A 317 -16.57 -25.31 -5.08
N THR A 318 -16.36 -24.08 -5.51
CA THR A 318 -15.03 -23.47 -5.52
C THR A 318 -14.47 -23.36 -4.10
N LEU A 319 -13.17 -23.65 -3.94
CA LEU A 319 -12.46 -23.49 -2.68
C LEU A 319 -12.33 -22.00 -2.35
N GLY A 320 -12.89 -21.60 -1.22
CA GLY A 320 -12.63 -20.31 -0.59
C GLY A 320 -11.66 -20.43 0.57
N ARG A 321 -11.49 -19.33 1.30
CA ARG A 321 -10.65 -19.27 2.51
C ARG A 321 -11.38 -19.70 3.79
N ILE A 322 -12.69 -19.90 3.72
CA ILE A 322 -13.51 -20.31 4.86
C ILE A 322 -13.82 -21.79 4.74
N VAL A 323 -13.38 -22.56 5.73
CA VAL A 323 -13.46 -24.03 5.75
C VAL A 323 -13.98 -24.51 7.10
N ARG A 324 -14.50 -25.73 7.15
CA ARG A 324 -15.03 -26.33 8.37
C ARG A 324 -14.26 -27.60 8.72
N GLY A 325 -13.87 -27.75 9.98
CA GLY A 325 -13.28 -28.98 10.51
C GLY A 325 -14.31 -30.05 10.87
N PRO A 326 -13.90 -31.31 11.09
CA PRO A 326 -14.81 -32.39 11.48
C PRO A 326 -15.48 -32.17 12.85
N ASP A 327 -14.82 -31.42 13.74
CA ASP A 327 -15.35 -30.96 15.03
C ASP A 327 -16.46 -29.90 14.89
N GLY A 328 -16.71 -29.44 13.67
CA GLY A 328 -17.69 -28.43 13.34
C GLY A 328 -17.19 -27.00 13.46
N ALA A 329 -15.97 -26.77 13.94
CA ALA A 329 -15.36 -25.45 14.00
C ALA A 329 -15.11 -24.90 12.59
N ILE A 330 -15.32 -23.59 12.43
CA ILE A 330 -15.16 -22.90 11.15
C ILE A 330 -13.92 -22.03 11.24
N TYR A 331 -13.09 -22.10 10.21
CA TYR A 331 -11.80 -21.43 10.16
C TYR A 331 -11.68 -20.52 8.94
N PHE A 332 -11.04 -19.38 9.12
CA PHE A 332 -10.47 -18.57 8.05
C PHE A 332 -9.01 -19.00 7.82
N ILE A 333 -8.66 -19.30 6.57
CA ILE A 333 -7.34 -19.77 6.16
C ILE A 333 -6.60 -18.68 5.42
N ASP A 334 -5.43 -18.32 5.94
CA ASP A 334 -4.46 -17.50 5.23
C ASP A 334 -3.04 -17.75 5.73
N ALA A 335 -2.07 -17.65 4.81
CA ALA A 335 -0.64 -17.79 5.11
C ALA A 335 -0.27 -19.00 5.99
N ALA A 336 -0.83 -20.18 5.70
CA ALA A 336 -0.61 -21.41 6.47
C ALA A 336 -1.11 -21.38 7.93
N ILE A 337 -1.96 -20.42 8.28
CA ILE A 337 -2.57 -20.27 9.61
C ILE A 337 -4.09 -20.47 9.48
N LYS A 338 -4.70 -21.13 10.47
CA LYS A 338 -6.14 -21.20 10.66
C LYS A 338 -6.58 -20.31 11.82
N LEU A 339 -7.52 -19.40 11.57
CA LEU A 339 -8.13 -18.54 12.59
C LEU A 339 -9.57 -18.99 12.78
N GLN A 340 -9.94 -19.33 14.01
CA GLN A 340 -11.29 -19.83 14.29
C GLN A 340 -12.29 -18.68 14.37
N PHE A 341 -13.45 -18.87 13.74
CA PHE A 341 -14.61 -18.00 13.95
C PHE A 341 -15.34 -18.37 15.25
N THR A 342 -15.81 -17.36 15.99
CA THR A 342 -16.55 -17.57 17.25
C THR A 342 -18.07 -17.56 17.06
N SER A 343 -18.55 -17.06 15.93
CA SER A 343 -19.97 -17.03 15.60
C SER A 343 -20.21 -17.03 14.10
N CYS A 344 -21.42 -17.42 13.70
CA CYS A 344 -21.84 -17.36 12.31
C CYS A 344 -21.90 -15.92 11.76
N ALA A 345 -22.22 -14.93 12.60
CA ALA A 345 -22.22 -13.52 12.19
C ALA A 345 -20.84 -13.09 11.66
N GLN A 346 -19.76 -13.47 12.35
CA GLN A 346 -18.40 -13.20 11.87
C GLN A 346 -18.08 -13.91 10.55
N VAL A 347 -18.61 -15.11 10.33
CA VAL A 347 -18.44 -15.82 9.05
C VAL A 347 -19.09 -15.00 7.93
N VAL A 348 -20.31 -14.49 8.15
CA VAL A 348 -21.01 -13.64 7.18
C VAL A 348 -20.27 -12.31 6.97
N ASP A 349 -19.73 -11.71 8.02
CA ASP A 349 -18.94 -10.49 7.90
C ASP A 349 -17.70 -10.65 7.02
N TYR A 350 -17.07 -11.83 7.06
CA TYR A 350 -15.96 -12.22 6.19
C TYR A 350 -16.40 -12.74 4.81
N GLY A 351 -17.68 -12.62 4.46
CA GLY A 351 -18.23 -13.02 3.15
C GLY A 351 -18.53 -14.51 3.00
N GLY A 352 -18.53 -15.26 4.10
CA GLY A 352 -18.90 -16.68 4.14
C GLY A 352 -20.40 -16.92 4.33
N SER A 353 -20.77 -18.20 4.44
CA SER A 353 -22.14 -18.64 4.72
C SER A 353 -22.15 -19.84 5.66
N CYS A 354 -23.05 -19.84 6.63
CA CYS A 354 -23.26 -20.97 7.55
C CYS A 354 -24.31 -21.98 7.12
N ALA A 355 -24.75 -21.93 5.86
CA ALA A 355 -25.52 -23.01 5.28
C ALA A 355 -24.72 -24.33 5.33
N ALA A 356 -25.41 -25.47 5.36
CA ALA A 356 -24.77 -26.78 5.48
C ALA A 356 -23.82 -27.11 4.31
N ASP A 357 -24.12 -26.57 3.13
CA ASP A 357 -23.31 -26.62 1.90
C ASP A 357 -22.38 -25.41 1.73
N GLY A 358 -22.36 -24.51 2.73
CA GLY A 358 -21.59 -23.27 2.82
C GLY A 358 -20.07 -23.44 2.85
N TYR A 359 -19.59 -24.65 3.12
CA TYR A 359 -18.20 -24.92 3.48
C TYR A 359 -17.58 -26.08 2.71
N VAL A 360 -16.26 -25.99 2.53
CA VAL A 360 -15.43 -27.18 2.30
C VAL A 360 -15.15 -27.81 3.66
N ASN A 361 -15.62 -29.05 3.84
CA ASN A 361 -15.41 -29.81 5.08
C ASN A 361 -14.07 -30.53 4.99
N MET A 362 -13.07 -30.07 5.73
CA MET A 362 -11.73 -30.65 5.76
C MET A 362 -11.65 -31.86 6.70
N THR A 363 -10.68 -32.76 6.46
CA THR A 363 -10.38 -33.86 7.40
C THR A 363 -9.54 -33.36 8.58
N ASP A 364 -9.48 -34.14 9.67
CA ASP A 364 -8.64 -33.82 10.83
C ASP A 364 -7.18 -33.61 10.45
N ALA A 365 -6.64 -34.47 9.56
CA ALA A 365 -5.28 -34.36 9.07
C ALA A 365 -5.04 -33.07 8.28
N GLN A 366 -6.01 -32.67 7.45
CA GLN A 366 -5.93 -31.42 6.69
C GLN A 366 -6.02 -30.20 7.60
N VAL A 367 -6.90 -30.22 8.61
CA VAL A 367 -7.00 -29.14 9.60
C VAL A 367 -5.75 -29.05 10.47
N ALA A 368 -5.15 -30.19 10.83
CA ALA A 368 -3.93 -30.27 11.62
C ALA A 368 -2.67 -29.78 10.88
N ALA A 369 -2.70 -29.70 9.54
CA ALA A 369 -1.58 -29.19 8.74
C ALA A 369 -1.34 -27.67 8.93
N PHE A 370 -2.33 -26.93 9.43
CA PHE A 370 -2.24 -25.48 9.61
C PHE A 370 -1.86 -25.10 11.04
N HIS A 371 -1.06 -24.05 11.18
CA HIS A 371 -0.78 -23.45 12.48
C HIS A 371 -2.06 -22.82 13.06
N THR A 372 -2.34 -23.07 14.33
CA THR A 372 -3.49 -22.46 15.01
C THR A 372 -3.19 -21.01 15.39
N GLY A 373 -3.94 -20.07 14.82
CA GLY A 373 -3.90 -18.65 15.15
C GLY A 373 -4.93 -18.25 16.22
N PRO A 374 -4.97 -16.96 16.60
CA PRO A 374 -6.02 -16.42 17.44
C PRO A 374 -7.39 -16.46 16.74
N TYR A 375 -8.46 -16.21 17.51
CA TYR A 375 -9.78 -16.04 16.93
C TYR A 375 -9.84 -14.87 15.94
N VAL A 376 -10.73 -15.00 14.97
CA VAL A 376 -11.04 -13.96 13.99
C VAL A 376 -11.61 -12.72 14.68
N THR A 377 -11.13 -11.54 14.30
CA THR A 377 -11.62 -10.23 14.77
C THR A 377 -12.43 -9.50 13.70
N PRO A 378 -13.32 -8.55 14.06
CA PRO A 378 -14.09 -7.76 13.09
C PRO A 378 -13.24 -6.85 12.20
N VAL A 379 -12.01 -6.54 12.62
CA VAL A 379 -11.05 -5.75 11.85
C VAL A 379 -9.87 -6.64 11.50
N LEU A 380 -9.44 -6.59 10.24
CA LEU A 380 -8.27 -7.29 9.74
C LEU A 380 -7.25 -6.26 9.24
N GLY A 381 -6.07 -6.25 9.87
CA GLY A 381 -4.88 -5.59 9.36
C GLY A 381 -4.17 -6.46 8.33
N THR A 382 -3.46 -5.81 7.43
CA THR A 382 -2.64 -6.47 6.41
C THR A 382 -1.16 -6.24 6.71
N GLN A 383 -0.29 -7.14 6.28
CA GLN A 383 1.16 -6.97 6.41
C GLN A 383 1.67 -5.70 5.71
N GLY A 384 0.94 -5.15 4.74
CA GLY A 384 1.26 -3.89 4.08
C GLY A 384 0.99 -2.65 4.93
N GLY A 385 0.32 -2.79 6.09
CA GLY A 385 -0.08 -1.69 6.97
C GLY A 385 -1.57 -1.32 6.95
N PRO A 386 -2.31 -1.40 5.83
CA PRO A 386 -3.75 -1.11 5.78
C PRO A 386 -4.55 -2.04 6.68
N ARG A 387 -5.72 -1.59 7.11
CA ARG A 387 -6.67 -2.44 7.82
C ARG A 387 -8.09 -2.17 7.38
N TYR A 388 -8.91 -3.18 7.54
CA TYR A 388 -10.27 -3.23 7.03
C TYR A 388 -11.21 -3.72 8.11
N TRP A 389 -12.25 -2.96 8.39
CA TRP A 389 -13.41 -3.47 9.10
C TRP A 389 -14.26 -4.28 8.13
N LEU A 390 -14.68 -5.47 8.55
CA LEU A 390 -15.40 -6.41 7.73
C LEU A 390 -16.83 -6.49 8.23
N SER A 391 -17.78 -6.27 7.32
CA SER A 391 -19.20 -6.32 7.63
C SER A 391 -20.00 -6.80 6.43
N ALA A 392 -20.84 -7.81 6.64
CA ALA A 392 -21.70 -8.40 5.61
C ALA A 392 -20.98 -8.71 4.27
N GLY A 393 -19.73 -9.19 4.32
CA GLY A 393 -18.94 -9.53 3.14
C GLY A 393 -18.36 -8.32 2.39
N VAL A 394 -18.34 -7.14 3.02
CA VAL A 394 -17.77 -5.91 2.47
C VAL A 394 -16.59 -5.48 3.33
N LYS A 395 -15.50 -5.03 2.70
CA LYS A 395 -14.33 -4.49 3.41
C LYS A 395 -14.35 -2.96 3.42
N HIS A 396 -14.26 -2.39 4.61
CA HIS A 396 -14.26 -0.96 4.86
C HIS A 396 -12.89 -0.55 5.37
N GLU A 397 -12.11 0.14 4.53
CA GLU A 397 -10.76 0.58 4.93
C GLU A 397 -10.84 1.56 6.11
N VAL A 398 -10.04 1.32 7.15
CA VAL A 398 -10.05 2.14 8.36
C VAL A 398 -8.84 3.06 8.36
N LEU A 399 -9.08 4.37 8.45
CA LEU A 399 -8.02 5.37 8.34
C LEU A 399 -7.01 5.34 9.51
N ASP A 400 -7.51 5.46 10.75
CA ASP A 400 -6.69 5.55 11.96
C ASP A 400 -7.46 5.04 13.19
N ASN A 401 -6.80 4.93 14.35
CA ASN A 401 -7.41 4.41 15.59
C ASN A 401 -8.58 5.27 16.06
N ALA A 402 -8.48 6.59 15.85
CA ALA A 402 -9.54 7.53 16.19
C ALA A 402 -10.80 7.30 15.33
N SER A 403 -10.65 6.99 14.04
CA SER A 403 -11.75 6.66 13.13
C SER A 403 -12.43 5.36 13.54
N GLN A 404 -11.66 4.34 13.90
CA GLN A 404 -12.20 3.06 14.41
C GLN A 404 -13.00 3.26 15.70
N SER A 405 -12.44 4.00 16.66
CA SER A 405 -13.09 4.30 17.93
C SER A 405 -14.35 5.15 17.75
N ALA A 406 -14.31 6.16 16.87
CA ALA A 406 -15.45 7.03 16.58
C ALA A 406 -16.62 6.26 15.94
N ALA A 407 -16.33 5.20 15.19
CA ALA A 407 -17.33 4.30 14.63
C ALA A 407 -17.84 3.23 15.61
N GLY A 408 -17.36 3.21 16.86
CA GLY A 408 -17.77 2.21 17.86
C GLY A 408 -17.26 0.80 17.57
N ILE A 409 -16.25 0.66 16.70
CA ILE A 409 -15.67 -0.64 16.33
C ILE A 409 -14.65 -1.03 17.41
N VAL A 410 -14.77 -2.26 17.92
CA VAL A 410 -13.90 -2.82 18.96
C VAL A 410 -12.43 -2.69 18.56
N ALA A 411 -11.59 -2.29 19.50
CA ALA A 411 -10.15 -2.14 19.28
C ALA A 411 -9.44 -3.47 19.04
N GLY A 412 -8.30 -3.43 18.35
CA GLY A 412 -7.52 -4.61 17.97
C GLY A 412 -7.90 -5.16 16.60
N PHE A 413 -7.03 -6.02 16.06
CA PHE A 413 -7.18 -6.66 14.76
C PHE A 413 -6.22 -7.84 14.62
N ASN A 414 -6.59 -8.86 13.84
CA ASN A 414 -5.62 -9.83 13.33
C ASN A 414 -4.80 -9.20 12.19
N VAL A 415 -3.57 -9.70 11.95
CA VAL A 415 -2.76 -9.30 10.79
C VAL A 415 -2.57 -10.49 9.87
N LEU A 416 -3.04 -10.35 8.63
CA LEU A 416 -2.96 -11.39 7.59
C LEU A 416 -2.37 -10.82 6.28
N THR A 417 -2.31 -11.62 5.22
CA THR A 417 -1.82 -11.16 3.91
C THR A 417 -2.83 -10.20 3.26
N GLU A 418 -2.36 -9.34 2.36
CA GLU A 418 -3.24 -8.48 1.56
C GLU A 418 -4.25 -9.31 0.73
N ALA A 419 -3.81 -10.49 0.27
CA ALA A 419 -4.62 -11.38 -0.54
C ALA A 419 -5.73 -12.08 0.24
N ALA A 420 -5.76 -12.00 1.58
CA ALA A 420 -6.82 -12.53 2.42
C ALA A 420 -8.18 -11.89 2.09
N LEU A 421 -8.18 -10.61 1.71
CA LEU A 421 -9.39 -9.82 1.46
C LEU A 421 -9.56 -9.41 0.00
N ALA A 422 -8.76 -9.98 -0.91
CA ALA A 422 -8.77 -9.60 -2.32
C ALA A 422 -10.17 -9.75 -2.95
N ASP A 423 -10.89 -10.80 -2.59
CA ASP A 423 -12.18 -11.16 -3.16
C ASP A 423 -13.37 -10.37 -2.56
N LEU A 424 -13.15 -9.62 -1.47
CA LEU A 424 -14.21 -8.80 -0.88
C LEU A 424 -14.29 -7.42 -1.55
N PRO A 425 -15.49 -6.94 -1.91
CA PRO A 425 -15.70 -5.61 -2.46
C PRO A 425 -15.42 -4.52 -1.42
N PHE A 426 -14.97 -3.36 -1.89
CA PHE A 426 -14.82 -2.18 -1.05
C PHE A 426 -16.17 -1.56 -0.70
N GLY A 427 -16.32 -1.18 0.57
CA GLY A 427 -17.41 -0.34 1.07
C GLY A 427 -16.88 1.03 1.52
N PRO A 428 -17.79 1.98 1.85
CA PRO A 428 -17.40 3.30 2.36
C PRO A 428 -16.41 3.17 3.52
N PRO A 429 -15.27 3.89 3.50
CA PRO A 429 -14.23 3.69 4.50
C PRO A 429 -14.65 4.21 5.87
N VAL A 430 -14.04 3.64 6.92
CA VAL A 430 -14.21 4.10 8.31
C VAL A 430 -13.23 5.25 8.54
N VAL A 431 -13.75 6.47 8.45
CA VAL A 431 -13.01 7.73 8.59
C VAL A 431 -13.69 8.65 9.59
N ARG A 432 -12.88 9.44 10.30
CA ARG A 432 -13.36 10.60 11.07
C ARG A 432 -13.32 11.86 10.23
N ASP A 433 -14.17 12.82 10.57
CA ASP A 433 -14.12 14.17 10.03
C ASP A 433 -12.94 14.98 10.59
N SER A 434 -12.64 16.10 9.93
CA SER A 434 -11.61 17.07 10.31
C SER A 434 -10.21 16.46 10.34
N VAL A 435 -9.79 15.91 9.20
CA VAL A 435 -8.49 15.23 9.07
C VAL A 435 -7.95 15.33 7.65
N TYR A 436 -6.62 15.38 7.52
CA TYR A 436 -5.99 15.15 6.22
C TYR A 436 -5.75 13.66 5.98
N VAL A 437 -6.00 13.22 4.75
CA VAL A 437 -5.74 11.86 4.29
C VAL A 437 -4.98 11.91 2.97
N GLY A 438 -3.93 11.09 2.85
CA GLY A 438 -3.24 10.90 1.58
C GLY A 438 -3.90 9.80 0.74
N GLN A 439 -3.73 9.84 -0.58
CA GLN A 439 -4.00 8.69 -1.43
C GLN A 439 -2.74 7.84 -1.57
N ARG A 440 -2.84 6.58 -1.16
CA ARG A 440 -1.70 5.65 -1.11
C ARG A 440 -1.06 5.48 -2.48
N GLY A 441 0.27 5.50 -2.52
CA GLY A 441 1.05 5.37 -3.76
C GLY A 441 1.09 6.65 -4.62
N THR A 442 0.56 7.77 -4.11
CA THR A 442 0.55 9.05 -4.82
C THR A 442 0.98 10.20 -3.90
N GLY A 443 1.11 11.41 -4.45
CA GLY A 443 1.32 12.65 -3.68
C GLY A 443 0.03 13.45 -3.43
N GLU A 444 -1.14 12.86 -3.68
CA GLU A 444 -2.43 13.54 -3.54
C GLU A 444 -2.93 13.49 -2.09
N TYR A 445 -3.47 14.61 -1.63
CA TYR A 445 -4.05 14.75 -0.29
C TYR A 445 -5.44 15.33 -0.35
N PHE A 446 -6.25 14.94 0.62
CA PHE A 446 -7.63 15.38 0.78
C PHE A 446 -7.85 15.82 2.23
N TYR A 447 -8.66 16.85 2.42
CA TYR A 447 -9.28 17.14 3.71
C TYR A 447 -10.62 16.42 3.78
N LEU A 448 -10.86 15.67 4.85
CA LEU A 448 -12.15 15.05 5.13
C LEU A 448 -12.92 15.92 6.12
N GLY A 449 -14.15 16.30 5.77
CA GLY A 449 -15.03 17.05 6.66
C GLY A 449 -16.46 17.10 6.13
N SER A 450 -17.44 17.18 7.04
CA SER A 450 -18.86 17.11 6.68
C SER A 450 -19.19 15.86 5.85
N SER A 451 -18.56 14.73 6.17
CA SER A 451 -18.68 13.45 5.44
C SER A 451 -18.31 13.52 3.95
N LYS A 452 -17.51 14.51 3.54
CA LYS A 452 -17.02 14.69 2.17
C LYS A 452 -15.51 14.77 2.12
N LYS A 453 -14.93 14.48 0.96
CA LYS A 453 -13.51 14.72 0.67
C LYS A 453 -13.33 15.99 -0.16
N PHE A 454 -12.36 16.81 0.22
CA PHE A 454 -12.00 18.03 -0.49
C PHE A 454 -10.53 17.90 -0.94
N PRO A 455 -10.25 17.83 -2.25
CA PRO A 455 -8.88 17.67 -2.75
C PRO A 455 -8.05 18.92 -2.44
N LEU A 456 -6.76 18.73 -2.14
CA LEU A 456 -5.79 19.80 -2.02
C LEU A 456 -5.02 19.93 -3.33
N ALA A 457 -4.81 21.16 -3.79
CA ALA A 457 -3.86 21.40 -4.88
C ALA A 457 -2.44 21.03 -4.41
N PRO A 458 -1.56 20.49 -5.29
CA PRO A 458 -0.21 20.05 -4.89
C PRO A 458 0.61 21.13 -4.17
N SER A 459 0.49 22.39 -4.59
CA SER A 459 1.14 23.53 -3.91
C SER A 459 0.63 23.74 -2.49
N ASP A 460 -0.69 23.58 -2.30
CA ASP A 460 -1.39 23.88 -1.06
C ASP A 460 -1.12 22.81 0.01
N VAL A 461 -0.78 21.57 -0.39
CA VAL A 461 -0.33 20.51 0.53
C VAL A 461 0.82 20.99 1.41
N SER A 462 1.82 21.64 0.79
CA SER A 462 2.96 22.21 1.51
C SER A 462 2.58 23.49 2.25
N THR A 463 1.72 24.33 1.65
CA THR A 463 1.30 25.61 2.24
C THR A 463 0.55 25.45 3.55
N VAL A 464 -0.29 24.42 3.69
CA VAL A 464 -1.01 24.12 4.95
C VAL A 464 -0.33 23.04 5.79
N GLY A 465 0.81 22.49 5.31
CA GLY A 465 1.52 21.40 5.98
C GLY A 465 0.67 20.14 6.16
N ALA A 466 -0.17 19.80 5.17
CA ALA A 466 -1.10 18.68 5.22
C ALA A 466 -0.39 17.32 5.32
N ALA A 467 0.71 17.13 4.58
CA ALA A 467 1.44 15.86 4.57
C ALA A 467 1.97 15.46 5.95
N ALA A 468 2.51 16.42 6.71
CA ALA A 468 3.01 16.21 8.07
C ALA A 468 1.90 16.00 9.11
N ARG A 469 0.66 16.38 8.78
CA ARG A 469 -0.53 16.29 9.66
C ARG A 469 -1.55 15.24 9.20
N ALA A 470 -1.23 14.47 8.16
CA ALA A 470 -2.12 13.45 7.64
C ALA A 470 -2.21 12.29 8.64
N ALA A 471 -3.43 11.83 8.90
CA ALA A 471 -3.65 10.69 9.79
C ALA A 471 -3.17 9.37 9.18
N GLY A 472 -3.07 9.31 7.86
CA GLY A 472 -2.67 8.12 7.13
C GLY A 472 -2.98 8.25 5.65
N SER A 473 -3.05 7.11 4.96
CA SER A 473 -3.43 7.05 3.56
C SER A 473 -4.44 5.96 3.27
N LEU A 474 -5.37 6.24 2.37
CA LEU A 474 -6.38 5.30 1.87
C LEU A 474 -6.09 4.92 0.42
N ARG A 475 -6.63 3.78 -0.02
CA ARG A 475 -6.62 3.40 -1.43
C ARG A 475 -7.55 4.29 -2.26
N ALA A 476 -7.29 4.36 -3.56
CA ALA A 476 -8.13 5.11 -4.49
C ALA A 476 -9.57 4.57 -4.50
N GLU A 477 -9.76 3.26 -4.41
CA GLU A 477 -11.06 2.58 -4.35
C GLU A 477 -11.87 3.03 -3.11
N SER A 478 -11.24 3.08 -1.94
CA SER A 478 -11.85 3.57 -0.70
C SER A 478 -12.18 5.07 -0.78
N LEU A 479 -11.26 5.88 -1.30
CA LEU A 479 -11.47 7.31 -1.48
C LEU A 479 -12.59 7.60 -2.48
N ALA A 480 -12.75 6.80 -3.52
CA ALA A 480 -13.82 6.95 -4.51
C ALA A 480 -15.22 6.76 -3.90
N LEU A 481 -15.32 6.04 -2.79
CA LEU A 481 -16.57 5.83 -2.05
C LEU A 481 -16.90 6.96 -1.07
N ILE A 482 -16.02 7.96 -0.92
CA ILE A 482 -16.31 9.20 -0.19
C ILE A 482 -16.78 10.26 -1.18
N ALA A 483 -17.94 10.87 -0.94
CA ALA A 483 -18.48 11.93 -1.78
C ALA A 483 -17.52 13.13 -1.85
N SER A 484 -17.31 13.68 -3.04
CA SER A 484 -16.49 14.87 -3.23
C SER A 484 -17.22 16.16 -2.81
N GLY A 485 -16.48 17.09 -2.23
CA GLY A 485 -16.89 18.48 -2.07
C GLY A 485 -17.04 19.21 -3.42
N ALA A 486 -17.73 20.34 -3.41
CA ALA A 486 -17.93 21.15 -4.62
C ALA A 486 -16.66 21.90 -5.09
N SER A 487 -15.64 21.98 -4.24
CA SER A 487 -14.42 22.74 -4.46
C SER A 487 -13.21 22.07 -3.80
N ASN A 488 -12.01 22.56 -4.13
CA ASN A 488 -10.78 22.18 -3.45
C ASN A 488 -10.77 22.75 -2.02
N PHE A 489 -10.04 22.07 -1.13
CA PHE A 489 -9.79 22.59 0.20
C PHE A 489 -8.94 23.87 0.12
N THR A 490 -9.44 24.96 0.69
CA THR A 490 -8.81 26.28 0.59
C THR A 490 -7.90 26.60 1.79
N GLY A 491 -7.78 25.69 2.76
CA GLY A 491 -7.08 25.97 4.02
C GLY A 491 -7.80 26.95 4.94
N ALA A 492 -9.06 27.31 4.67
CA ALA A 492 -9.90 28.07 5.58
C ALA A 492 -10.87 27.14 6.32
N VAL A 493 -10.89 27.21 7.65
CA VAL A 493 -11.77 26.40 8.49
C VAL A 493 -12.47 27.19 9.58
N THR A 494 -13.60 26.71 10.08
CA THR A 494 -14.28 27.29 11.26
C THR A 494 -14.33 26.27 12.39
N ALA A 495 -13.88 26.66 13.57
CA ALA A 495 -14.02 25.86 14.78
C ALA A 495 -15.48 25.89 15.29
N PRO A 496 -15.95 24.87 16.03
CA PRO A 496 -17.37 24.73 16.38
C PRO A 496 -17.95 25.89 17.22
N ALA A 497 -17.10 26.55 18.03
CA ALA A 497 -17.48 27.67 18.91
C ALA A 497 -17.07 29.05 18.37
N SER A 498 -16.50 29.12 17.17
CA SER A 498 -16.02 30.38 16.57
C SER A 498 -16.89 30.80 15.40
N THR A 499 -17.21 32.09 15.30
CA THR A 499 -17.78 32.69 14.09
C THR A 499 -16.70 33.21 13.14
N THR A 500 -15.43 33.21 13.59
CA THR A 500 -14.30 33.76 12.84
C THR A 500 -13.54 32.63 12.13
N PRO A 501 -13.51 32.61 10.79
CA PRO A 501 -12.70 31.66 10.04
C PRO A 501 -11.22 31.72 10.45
N GLN A 502 -10.58 30.57 10.46
CA GLN A 502 -9.15 30.38 10.70
C GLN A 502 -8.49 30.04 9.37
N VAL A 503 -7.44 30.75 9.00
CA VAL A 503 -6.63 30.48 7.81
C VAL A 503 -5.41 29.68 8.22
N LEU A 504 -5.25 28.50 7.63
CA LEU A 504 -4.20 27.55 7.94
C LEU A 504 -2.96 27.81 7.09
N SER A 505 -1.80 27.66 7.72
CA SER A 505 -0.48 27.68 7.10
C SER A 505 0.40 26.60 7.72
N ALA A 506 1.50 26.24 7.08
CA ALA A 506 2.42 25.22 7.57
C ALA A 506 2.92 25.52 8.99
N GLY A 507 3.15 26.82 9.30
CA GLY A 507 3.66 27.31 10.57
C GLY A 507 2.61 27.50 11.67
N GLY A 508 1.32 27.53 11.35
CA GLY A 508 0.26 27.80 12.32
C GLY A 508 -1.03 28.29 11.67
N ARG A 509 -1.92 28.86 12.46
CA ARG A 509 -3.22 29.40 12.02
C ARG A 509 -3.32 30.89 12.36
N TYR A 510 -4.05 31.62 11.54
CA TYR A 510 -4.40 33.02 11.79
C TYR A 510 -5.92 33.18 11.83
N ALA A 511 -6.42 33.94 12.82
CA ALA A 511 -7.80 34.38 12.84
C ALA A 511 -8.03 35.44 11.73
N SER A 512 -9.05 35.23 10.91
CA SER A 512 -9.37 36.05 9.73
C SER A 512 -10.00 37.42 10.04
N VAL A 513 -9.74 38.01 11.21
CA VAL A 513 -10.40 39.25 11.70
C VAL A 513 -10.27 40.44 10.73
N LEU A 514 -9.37 40.39 9.75
CA LEU A 514 -9.20 41.40 8.69
C LEU A 514 -9.33 40.86 7.26
N LEU A 515 -9.93 39.69 7.05
CA LEU A 515 -10.26 39.16 5.72
C LEU A 515 -11.79 39.14 5.52
N PRO A 516 -12.47 40.28 5.32
CA PRO A 516 -13.92 40.31 5.01
C PRO A 516 -14.25 39.79 3.61
N SER A 517 -13.36 39.01 3.02
CA SER A 517 -13.46 38.48 1.67
C SER A 517 -13.10 37.00 1.58
N VAL A 518 -12.88 36.28 2.70
CA VAL A 518 -12.87 34.81 2.61
C VAL A 518 -14.28 34.39 2.19
N PRO A 519 -14.49 33.82 0.99
CA PRO A 519 -15.83 33.44 0.57
C PRO A 519 -16.39 32.43 1.57
N THR A 520 -17.61 32.63 2.07
CA THR A 520 -18.23 31.70 3.03
C THR A 520 -18.27 30.27 2.48
N ALA A 521 -18.47 30.12 1.17
CA ALA A 521 -18.40 28.84 0.46
C ALA A 521 -17.00 28.18 0.45
N ALA A 522 -15.95 28.92 0.77
CA ALA A 522 -14.58 28.42 0.84
C ALA A 522 -14.19 27.90 2.22
N VAL A 523 -14.95 28.21 3.27
CA VAL A 523 -14.64 27.84 4.66
C VAL A 523 -15.34 26.54 5.03
N LEU A 524 -14.58 25.56 5.53
CA LEU A 524 -15.13 24.27 5.97
C LEU A 524 -15.20 24.17 7.50
N PRO A 525 -16.23 23.51 8.06
CA PRO A 525 -16.25 23.24 9.50
C PRO A 525 -15.12 22.26 9.86
N ALA A 526 -14.45 22.51 10.98
CA ALA A 526 -13.42 21.64 11.53
C ALA A 526 -13.63 21.42 13.03
N SER A 527 -13.18 20.28 13.54
CA SER A 527 -13.15 19.98 14.97
C SER A 527 -12.14 20.89 15.69
N GLN A 528 -12.39 21.14 16.97
CA GLN A 528 -11.48 21.94 17.80
C GLN A 528 -10.07 21.31 17.84
N ALA A 529 -9.98 19.98 17.98
CA ALA A 529 -8.72 19.26 17.97
C ALA A 529 -7.93 19.42 16.65
N PHE A 530 -8.61 19.50 15.50
CA PHE A 530 -7.95 19.77 14.23
C PHE A 530 -7.38 21.19 14.18
N VAL A 531 -8.16 22.18 14.61
CA VAL A 531 -7.72 23.58 14.66
C VAL A 531 -6.54 23.73 15.63
N ASP A 532 -6.57 23.05 16.78
CA ASP A 532 -5.50 23.04 17.80
C ASP A 532 -4.24 22.28 17.38
N SER A 533 -4.28 21.53 16.27
CA SER A 533 -3.06 21.00 15.64
C SER A 533 -2.22 22.07 14.93
N TYR A 534 -2.73 23.30 14.83
CA TYR A 534 -2.03 24.47 14.34
C TYR A 534 -1.82 25.47 15.47
N ALA A 535 -0.57 25.92 15.65
CA ALA A 535 -0.24 26.96 16.60
C ALA A 535 -1.01 28.25 16.30
N ASP A 536 -1.58 28.87 17.33
CA ASP A 536 -2.31 30.13 17.21
C ASP A 536 -1.33 31.30 17.02
N LEU A 537 -1.41 31.95 15.86
CA LEU A 537 -0.55 33.09 15.52
C LEU A 537 -1.32 34.43 15.66
N GLY A 538 -2.52 34.40 16.25
CA GLY A 538 -3.35 35.57 16.46
C GLY A 538 -4.08 36.01 15.19
N THR A 539 -4.34 37.32 15.07
CA THR A 539 -5.00 37.90 13.91
C THR A 539 -3.97 38.25 12.83
N LEU A 540 -4.32 38.06 11.55
CA LEU A 540 -3.49 38.56 10.45
C LEU A 540 -3.63 40.10 10.38
N PRO A 541 -2.58 40.90 10.70
CA PRO A 541 -2.71 42.35 10.75
C PRO A 541 -3.01 42.98 9.38
N GLU A 542 -3.62 44.16 9.37
CA GLU A 542 -3.67 45.03 8.20
C GLU A 542 -2.22 45.40 7.80
N GLY A 543 -1.95 45.45 6.50
CA GLY A 543 -0.59 45.69 6.02
C GLY A 543 0.26 44.43 5.90
N SER A 544 -0.26 43.25 6.25
CA SER A 544 0.46 41.98 6.05
C SER A 544 0.60 41.66 4.57
N PHE A 545 1.75 41.11 4.19
CA PHE A 545 1.98 40.66 2.82
C PHE A 545 1.61 39.20 2.67
N VAL A 546 0.78 38.91 1.67
CA VAL A 546 0.34 37.55 1.33
C VAL A 546 0.61 37.26 -0.14
N LYS A 547 0.86 35.99 -0.45
CA LYS A 547 0.93 35.50 -1.83
C LYS A 547 0.35 34.10 -1.95
N SER A 548 0.08 33.69 -3.19
CA SER A 548 -0.17 32.28 -3.51
C SER A 548 1.15 31.56 -3.75
N PRO A 549 1.26 30.24 -3.48
CA PRO A 549 2.44 29.47 -3.84
C PRO A 549 2.67 29.34 -5.37
N ILE A 550 1.63 29.57 -6.18
CA ILE A 550 1.67 29.41 -7.65
C ILE A 550 1.71 30.75 -8.41
N ASP A 551 1.70 31.89 -7.70
CA ASP A 551 1.72 33.24 -8.28
C ASP A 551 2.79 34.08 -7.57
N ALA A 552 3.60 34.80 -8.35
CA ALA A 552 4.63 35.70 -7.85
C ALA A 552 4.05 37.03 -7.31
N SER A 553 2.79 37.33 -7.61
CA SER A 553 2.10 38.54 -7.18
C SER A 553 1.97 38.58 -5.66
N VAL A 554 2.54 39.61 -5.05
CA VAL A 554 2.40 39.91 -3.62
C VAL A 554 1.24 40.88 -3.44
N PHE A 555 0.39 40.58 -2.46
CA PHE A 555 -0.70 41.43 -2.06
C PHE A 555 -0.48 41.93 -0.65
N VAL A 556 -0.91 43.15 -0.36
CA VAL A 556 -1.06 43.62 1.01
C VAL A 556 -2.51 43.46 1.45
N THR A 557 -2.71 43.04 2.70
CA THR A 557 -4.03 42.88 3.31
C THR A 557 -4.61 44.23 3.73
N THR A 558 -5.86 44.51 3.35
CA THR A 558 -6.66 45.61 3.90
C THR A 558 -7.97 45.08 4.49
N PRO A 559 -8.71 45.89 5.28
CA PRO A 559 -9.99 45.50 5.83
C PRO A 559 -11.11 45.30 4.80
N THR A 560 -10.85 45.30 3.49
CA THR A 560 -11.89 45.11 2.46
C THR A 560 -11.45 44.24 1.29
N ALA A 561 -10.15 44.20 0.98
CA ALA A 561 -9.62 43.46 -0.15
C ALA A 561 -8.12 43.14 -0.02
N LEU A 562 -7.65 42.23 -0.87
CA LEU A 562 -6.22 42.10 -1.16
C LEU A 562 -5.84 43.11 -2.26
N ARG A 563 -4.87 43.97 -2.00
CA ARG A 563 -4.39 44.95 -2.99
C ARG A 563 -3.02 44.53 -3.53
N PRO A 564 -2.82 44.46 -4.86
CA PRO A 564 -1.54 44.04 -5.43
C PRO A 564 -0.44 45.09 -5.16
N VAL A 565 0.78 44.61 -4.96
CA VAL A 565 1.98 45.43 -4.79
C VAL A 565 2.75 45.49 -6.12
N GLY A 566 3.13 46.70 -6.56
CA GLY A 566 3.67 46.98 -7.89
C GLY A 566 5.12 46.56 -8.14
N GLY A 567 5.62 45.52 -7.46
CA GLY A 567 6.99 45.03 -7.58
C GLY A 567 7.78 45.07 -6.27
N TRP A 568 9.05 44.62 -6.32
CA TRP A 568 9.90 44.47 -5.14
C TRP A 568 10.23 45.81 -4.47
N ASP A 569 10.52 46.86 -5.24
CA ASP A 569 10.84 48.18 -4.67
C ASP A 569 9.64 48.77 -3.91
N ALA A 570 8.44 48.60 -4.46
CA ALA A 570 7.20 49.00 -3.78
C ALA A 570 6.98 48.17 -2.50
N LEU A 571 7.25 46.87 -2.55
CA LEU A 571 7.13 45.99 -1.38
C LEU A 571 8.06 46.41 -0.25
N VAL A 572 9.35 46.60 -0.54
CA VAL A 572 10.36 47.03 0.45
C VAL A 572 10.02 48.41 1.02
N ALA A 573 9.53 49.33 0.19
CA ALA A 573 9.08 50.64 0.63
C ALA A 573 7.90 50.54 1.60
N ILE A 574 6.85 49.78 1.26
CA ILE A 574 5.66 49.62 2.10
C ILE A 574 6.01 48.86 3.39
N ALA A 575 6.86 47.82 3.31
CA ALA A 575 7.26 47.02 4.45
C ALA A 575 8.22 47.75 5.39
N ASN A 576 8.85 48.83 4.92
CA ASN A 576 9.92 49.56 5.60
C ASN A 576 11.06 48.62 6.08
N THR A 577 11.42 47.63 5.26
CA THR A 577 12.51 46.68 5.53
C THR A 577 13.02 46.06 4.24
N ALA A 578 14.33 45.81 4.15
CA ALA A 578 14.93 45.10 3.02
C ALA A 578 14.50 43.62 2.94
N ASN A 579 13.99 43.05 4.03
CA ASN A 579 13.59 41.64 4.12
C ASN A 579 12.12 41.52 4.56
N PRO A 580 11.16 41.84 3.67
CA PRO A 580 9.74 41.76 3.99
C PRO A 580 9.31 40.29 4.21
N THR A 581 8.56 40.05 5.28
CA THR A 581 7.93 38.74 5.52
C THR A 581 6.66 38.63 4.67
N ILE A 582 6.62 37.61 3.81
CA ILE A 582 5.47 37.34 2.93
C ILE A 582 4.86 35.99 3.31
N LEU A 583 3.62 36.00 3.75
CA LEU A 583 2.87 34.80 4.11
C LEU A 583 2.37 34.10 2.84
N SER A 584 2.71 32.83 2.66
CA SER A 584 2.12 32.01 1.61
C SER A 584 0.79 31.46 2.09
N LEU A 585 -0.28 31.73 1.35
CA LEU A 585 -1.64 31.23 1.59
C LEU A 585 -2.09 30.33 0.43
N PRO A 586 -3.01 29.37 0.66
CA PRO A 586 -3.47 28.48 -0.40
C PRO A 586 -4.00 29.24 -1.62
N GLY A 587 -3.71 28.74 -2.82
CA GLY A 587 -4.00 29.45 -4.06
C GLY A 587 -5.49 29.75 -4.24
N ALA A 588 -6.35 28.75 -4.01
CA ALA A 588 -7.80 28.89 -4.11
C ALA A 588 -8.38 29.95 -3.14
N LEU A 589 -7.75 30.10 -1.96
CA LEU A 589 -8.13 31.11 -0.98
C LEU A 589 -7.77 32.51 -1.49
N VAL A 590 -6.53 32.71 -1.92
CA VAL A 590 -6.05 34.00 -2.46
C VAL A 590 -6.82 34.42 -3.70
N SER A 591 -7.21 33.48 -4.58
CA SER A 591 -8.01 33.78 -5.76
C SER A 591 -9.47 34.12 -5.45
N GLY A 592 -10.04 33.51 -4.40
CA GLY A 592 -11.42 33.76 -3.96
C GLY A 592 -11.60 35.09 -3.24
N MET A 593 -10.53 35.67 -2.70
CA MET A 593 -10.56 36.96 -2.01
C MET A 593 -10.75 38.13 -2.98
N ALA A 594 -11.55 39.12 -2.57
CA ALA A 594 -11.74 40.37 -3.30
C ALA A 594 -10.40 41.06 -3.58
N LYS A 595 -10.26 41.59 -4.80
CA LYS A 595 -9.06 42.32 -5.25
C LYS A 595 -9.35 43.80 -5.31
N GLY A 596 -8.50 44.60 -4.66
CA GLY A 596 -8.53 46.05 -4.73
C GLY A 596 -7.54 46.60 -5.75
N PRO A 597 -7.51 47.92 -5.95
CA PRO A 597 -6.56 48.56 -6.87
C PRO A 597 -5.12 48.47 -6.33
N LEU A 598 -4.15 48.65 -7.24
CA LEU A 598 -2.72 48.68 -6.95
C LEU A 598 -2.40 49.57 -5.75
N VAL A 599 -1.53 49.08 -4.86
CA VAL A 599 -1.03 49.87 -3.73
C VAL A 599 -0.01 50.88 -4.21
N LEU A 600 -0.25 52.13 -3.79
CA LEU A 600 0.66 53.24 -3.95
C LEU A 600 1.53 53.34 -2.69
N GLY A 601 2.83 53.57 -2.87
CA GLY A 601 3.77 53.63 -1.75
C GLY A 601 3.47 54.81 -0.80
N PRO A 602 3.44 54.59 0.54
CA PRO A 602 3.32 55.66 1.53
C PRO A 602 4.52 56.62 1.44
N GLY A 603 4.32 57.89 1.83
CA GLY A 603 5.36 58.93 1.76
C GLY A 603 5.64 59.46 0.33
N ASN A 604 5.09 58.82 -0.71
CA ASN A 604 5.15 59.33 -2.08
C ASN A 604 3.95 60.23 -2.38
N MET A 605 4.14 61.16 -3.31
CA MET A 605 3.10 62.05 -3.80
C MET A 605 2.51 61.53 -5.10
N TYR A 606 1.19 61.62 -5.25
CA TYR A 606 0.51 61.22 -6.49
C TYR A 606 -0.54 62.23 -6.93
N ARG A 607 -0.77 62.26 -8.23
CA ARG A 607 -1.92 62.91 -8.86
C ARG A 607 -2.49 62.04 -9.98
N THR A 608 -3.69 62.36 -10.42
CA THR A 608 -4.26 61.77 -11.64
C THR A 608 -4.02 62.69 -12.83
N THR A 609 -4.15 62.18 -14.06
CA THR A 609 -4.03 63.01 -15.26
C THR A 609 -5.17 64.02 -15.41
N GLY A 610 -6.33 63.76 -14.80
CA GLY A 610 -7.52 64.62 -14.85
C GLY A 610 -7.69 65.59 -13.67
N ASN A 611 -6.85 65.51 -12.62
CA ASN A 611 -6.94 66.38 -11.45
C ASN A 611 -5.53 66.90 -11.08
N PRO A 612 -5.30 68.23 -11.11
CA PRO A 612 -3.98 68.79 -10.80
C PRO A 612 -3.63 68.71 -9.30
N GLN A 613 -4.59 68.46 -8.41
CA GLN A 613 -4.35 68.35 -6.97
C GLN A 613 -3.41 67.18 -6.67
N ILE A 614 -2.32 67.48 -6.00
CA ILE A 614 -1.33 66.51 -5.53
C ILE A 614 -1.72 66.06 -4.13
N PHE A 615 -1.57 64.76 -3.87
CA PHE A 615 -1.78 64.17 -2.56
C PHE A 615 -0.52 63.44 -2.11
N LEU A 616 -0.12 63.63 -0.86
CA LEU A 616 0.84 62.78 -0.16
C LEU A 616 0.09 61.54 0.33
N LEU A 617 0.60 60.36 0.06
CA LEU A 617 -0.03 59.11 0.50
C LEU A 617 0.36 58.84 1.96
N ASP A 618 -0.65 58.72 2.81
CA ASP A 618 -0.50 58.59 4.25
C ASP A 618 -0.91 57.17 4.70
N GLY A 619 0.08 56.33 4.94
CA GLY A 619 -0.10 54.90 5.23
C GLY A 619 -0.71 54.14 4.04
N LEU A 620 -1.45 53.07 4.35
CA LEU A 620 -2.13 52.25 3.36
C LEU A 620 -3.58 52.69 3.07
N GLY A 621 -4.12 53.58 3.90
CA GLY A 621 -5.53 53.95 3.91
C GLY A 621 -5.82 55.44 3.67
N GLY A 622 -4.84 56.34 3.77
CA GLY A 622 -5.05 57.78 3.73
C GLY A 622 -4.33 58.52 2.60
N LYS A 623 -4.83 59.71 2.24
CA LYS A 623 -4.16 60.67 1.36
C LYS A 623 -4.35 62.10 1.88
N ILE A 624 -3.29 62.89 1.90
CA ILE A 624 -3.27 64.27 2.42
C ILE A 624 -3.10 65.25 1.26
N PRO A 625 -3.98 66.25 1.08
CA PRO A 625 -3.80 67.27 0.06
C PRO A 625 -2.54 68.11 0.29
N VAL A 626 -1.71 68.21 -0.74
CA VAL A 626 -0.52 69.06 -0.75
C VAL A 626 -0.88 70.39 -1.42
N GLY A 627 -0.72 71.49 -0.69
CA GLY A 627 -0.94 72.85 -1.21
C GLY A 627 0.34 73.55 -1.68
N ASN A 628 1.50 73.13 -1.14
CA ASN A 628 2.81 73.68 -1.46
C ASN A 628 3.87 72.57 -1.33
N PHE A 629 4.75 72.43 -2.31
CA PHE A 629 5.84 71.45 -2.29
C PHE A 629 6.87 71.72 -1.19
N ASP A 630 6.97 72.95 -0.67
CA ASP A 630 7.86 73.23 0.45
C ASP A 630 7.47 72.44 1.71
N TYR A 631 6.19 72.12 1.90
CA TYR A 631 5.74 71.27 3.01
C TYR A 631 6.28 69.84 2.89
N THR A 632 6.31 69.29 1.68
CA THR A 632 6.76 67.92 1.42
C THR A 632 8.29 67.84 1.40
N THR A 633 8.96 68.73 0.67
CA THR A 633 10.43 68.74 0.57
C THR A 633 11.09 69.06 1.91
N SER A 634 10.51 69.94 2.73
CA SER A 634 11.03 70.21 4.07
C SER A 634 10.89 69.03 5.02
N ALA A 635 9.91 68.16 4.80
CA ALA A 635 9.69 66.92 5.56
C ALA A 635 10.48 65.71 5.01
N GLY A 636 11.12 65.85 3.85
CA GLY A 636 11.89 64.79 3.19
C GLY A 636 11.12 64.01 2.12
N PHE A 637 9.85 64.34 1.86
CA PHE A 637 9.04 63.72 0.81
C PHE A 637 9.30 64.40 -0.54
N THR A 638 10.08 63.75 -1.41
CA THR A 638 10.50 64.30 -2.71
C THR A 638 9.99 63.52 -3.91
N MET A 639 9.57 62.28 -3.70
CA MET A 639 9.11 61.38 -4.76
C MET A 639 7.67 61.71 -5.15
N TRP A 640 7.42 61.86 -6.46
CA TRP A 640 6.06 62.00 -6.99
C TRP A 640 5.85 61.20 -8.29
N SER A 641 4.61 60.76 -8.54
CA SER A 641 4.25 60.03 -9.77
C SER A 641 2.76 60.22 -10.15
N TYR A 642 2.36 59.71 -11.30
CA TYR A 642 0.95 59.61 -11.67
C TYR A 642 0.35 58.29 -11.18
N ALA A 643 -0.92 58.32 -10.76
CA ALA A 643 -1.72 57.15 -10.45
C ALA A 643 -3.05 57.16 -11.22
N THR A 644 -3.68 55.99 -11.33
CA THR A 644 -5.06 55.92 -11.84
C THR A 644 -6.03 56.53 -10.81
N ALA A 645 -7.18 57.03 -11.28
CA ALA A 645 -8.22 57.54 -10.38
C ALA A 645 -8.66 56.46 -9.37
N GLY A 646 -8.91 55.23 -9.83
CA GLY A 646 -9.31 54.12 -8.96
C GLY A 646 -8.29 53.80 -7.85
N SER A 647 -6.98 53.81 -8.16
CA SER A 647 -5.94 53.61 -7.13
C SER A 647 -5.85 54.76 -6.13
N LEU A 648 -6.03 56.00 -6.57
CA LEU A 648 -5.93 57.16 -5.68
C LEU A 648 -7.20 57.36 -4.85
N ASP A 649 -8.36 57.01 -5.40
CA ASP A 649 -9.67 57.14 -4.74
C ASP A 649 -9.93 56.05 -3.69
N SER A 650 -9.16 54.96 -3.70
CA SER A 650 -9.18 53.98 -2.61
C SER A 650 -8.55 54.46 -1.30
N TYR A 651 -7.93 55.64 -1.28
CA TYR A 651 -7.36 56.26 -0.08
C TYR A 651 -8.28 57.35 0.45
N ALA A 652 -8.61 57.28 1.74
CA ALA A 652 -9.44 58.24 2.44
C ALA A 652 -8.76 59.62 2.46
N LEU A 653 -9.52 60.65 2.08
CA LEU A 653 -9.05 62.02 2.07
C LEU A 653 -8.90 62.54 3.51
N ASN A 654 -7.70 62.97 3.88
CA ASN A 654 -7.51 63.73 5.12
C ASN A 654 -8.14 65.13 4.94
N PRO A 655 -9.04 65.57 5.84
CA PRO A 655 -9.66 66.88 5.74
C PRO A 655 -8.66 68.03 5.95
N SER A 656 -7.54 67.77 6.63
CA SER A 656 -6.45 68.72 6.82
C SER A 656 -5.48 68.68 5.64
N ARG A 657 -4.97 69.85 5.26
CA ARG A 657 -3.87 69.96 4.28
C ARG A 657 -2.53 69.78 5.00
N LEU A 658 -1.54 69.25 4.28
CA LEU A 658 -0.17 69.17 4.81
C LEU A 658 0.36 70.58 5.14
N THR A 659 1.06 70.72 6.26
CA THR A 659 1.73 71.96 6.68
C THR A 659 3.16 71.66 7.13
N PHE A 660 3.91 72.67 7.59
CA PHE A 660 5.21 72.46 8.21
C PHE A 660 5.15 71.74 9.57
N GLY A 661 4.01 71.71 10.24
CA GLY A 661 3.80 70.97 11.49
C GLY A 661 3.38 69.53 11.22
N ILE A 662 4.18 68.57 11.69
CA ILE A 662 3.94 67.13 11.53
C ILE A 662 3.92 66.47 12.91
N GLN A 663 3.00 65.53 13.10
CA GLN A 663 2.94 64.70 14.29
C GLN A 663 3.10 63.22 13.92
N CYS A 664 4.10 62.57 14.52
CA CYS A 664 4.38 61.16 14.38
C CYS A 664 4.22 60.48 15.75
N GLY A 665 3.21 59.62 15.89
CA GLY A 665 2.79 59.11 17.19
C GLY A 665 2.44 60.26 18.15
N SER A 666 3.14 60.35 19.28
CA SER A 666 3.01 61.45 20.25
C SER A 666 3.96 62.61 20.01
N THR A 667 4.93 62.48 19.09
CA THR A 667 5.97 63.49 18.87
C THR A 667 5.52 64.50 17.83
N LYS A 668 5.44 65.78 18.24
CA LYS A 668 5.24 66.91 17.34
C LYS A 668 6.58 67.44 16.86
N SER A 669 6.66 67.79 15.59
CA SER A 669 7.86 68.28 14.94
C SER A 669 7.53 69.37 13.94
N VAL A 670 8.50 70.24 13.67
CA VAL A 670 8.49 71.10 12.48
C VAL A 670 9.36 70.48 11.40
N SER A 671 8.91 70.53 10.16
CA SER A 671 9.64 70.00 9.01
C SER A 671 10.53 71.08 8.41
N VAL A 672 11.84 70.83 8.37
CA VAL A 672 12.84 71.76 7.84
C VAL A 672 14.03 70.97 7.29
N GLY A 673 14.48 71.33 6.07
CA GLY A 673 15.73 70.83 5.51
C GLY A 673 15.71 69.33 5.18
N GLY A 674 14.55 68.78 4.85
CA GLY A 674 14.37 67.37 4.53
C GLY A 674 14.19 66.46 5.75
N ALA A 675 14.01 67.03 6.94
CA ALA A 675 13.93 66.28 8.19
C ALA A 675 12.88 66.86 9.14
N LEU A 676 12.37 66.01 10.03
CA LEU A 676 11.52 66.40 11.16
C LEU A 676 12.40 66.82 12.34
N ARG A 677 12.13 68.00 12.89
CA ARG A 677 12.80 68.53 14.09
C ARG A 677 11.81 68.54 15.25
N PRO A 678 11.99 67.70 16.27
CA PRO A 678 11.08 67.62 17.40
C PRO A 678 10.92 68.96 18.11
N VAL A 679 9.69 69.25 18.55
CA VAL A 679 9.36 70.40 19.40
C VAL A 679 8.84 69.91 20.75
N ASP A 680 9.36 70.50 21.83
CA ASP A 680 8.74 70.37 23.16
C ASP A 680 7.54 71.33 23.29
N SER A 681 6.88 71.32 24.45
CA SER A 681 5.69 72.15 24.69
C SER A 681 5.97 73.66 24.56
N LEU A 682 7.17 74.12 24.91
CA LEU A 682 7.57 75.51 24.81
C LEU A 682 7.78 75.90 23.34
N MET A 683 8.56 75.12 22.61
CA MET A 683 8.84 75.33 21.18
C MET A 683 7.58 75.19 20.33
N GLN A 684 6.66 74.29 20.69
CA GLN A 684 5.39 74.12 19.98
C GLN A 684 4.58 75.43 19.94
N SER A 685 4.59 76.22 21.01
CA SER A 685 3.88 77.51 21.07
C SER A 685 4.50 78.58 20.16
N LEU A 686 5.77 78.42 19.80
CA LEU A 686 6.50 79.36 18.94
C LEU A 686 6.19 79.15 17.46
N PHE A 687 5.83 77.93 17.05
CA PHE A 687 5.51 77.58 15.66
C PHE A 687 4.00 77.41 15.47
N PRO A 688 3.29 78.43 14.92
CA PRO A 688 1.83 78.43 14.79
C PRO A 688 1.33 77.55 13.63
N PHE A 689 1.87 76.35 13.48
CA PHE A 689 1.45 75.39 12.45
C PHE A 689 0.36 74.46 12.96
N THR A 690 -0.54 74.06 12.06
CA THR A 690 -1.43 72.92 12.31
C THR A 690 -0.60 71.63 12.20
N TYR A 691 -0.44 70.93 13.33
CA TYR A 691 0.30 69.66 13.35
C TYR A 691 -0.56 68.54 12.75
N VAL A 692 -0.20 68.11 11.55
CA VAL A 692 -0.90 67.03 10.85
C VAL A 692 -0.39 65.70 11.38
N GLN A 693 -1.28 64.89 11.94
CA GLN A 693 -0.98 63.51 12.31
C GLN A 693 -0.72 62.69 11.06
N LEU A 694 0.46 62.09 10.98
CA LEU A 694 0.81 61.13 9.93
C LEU A 694 0.68 59.71 10.47
N ASP A 695 0.39 58.80 9.55
CA ASP A 695 0.46 57.36 9.75
C ASP A 695 1.91 56.93 10.07
N PRO A 696 2.12 55.94 10.96
CA PRO A 696 3.45 55.44 11.29
C PRO A 696 4.30 55.02 10.07
N LEU A 697 3.70 54.45 9.02
CA LEU A 697 4.41 54.08 7.80
C LEU A 697 4.91 55.32 7.06
N THR A 698 4.09 56.36 6.96
CA THR A 698 4.49 57.64 6.36
C THR A 698 5.60 58.31 7.16
N CYS A 699 5.49 58.29 8.49
CA CYS A 699 6.53 58.82 9.39
C CYS A 699 7.87 58.12 9.21
N ALA A 700 7.88 56.81 8.95
CA ALA A 700 9.09 56.05 8.72
C ALA A 700 9.85 56.47 7.46
N HIS A 701 9.18 57.12 6.51
CA HIS A 701 9.80 57.71 5.32
C HIS A 701 10.37 59.12 5.55
N THR A 702 10.44 59.57 6.80
CA THR A 702 11.10 60.83 7.19
C THR A 702 12.34 60.56 8.03
N THR A 703 13.27 61.51 8.03
CA THR A 703 14.41 61.47 8.96
C THR A 703 14.20 62.45 10.10
N THR A 704 14.59 62.05 11.32
CA THR A 704 14.56 62.94 12.49
C THR A 704 15.91 63.63 12.65
N ALA A 705 15.90 64.96 12.71
CA ALA A 705 17.08 65.78 12.98
C ALA A 705 17.06 66.33 14.42
N ALA A 706 18.09 67.09 14.79
CA ALA A 706 18.16 67.76 16.08
C ALA A 706 16.91 68.64 16.34
N PRO A 707 16.47 68.76 17.62
CA PRO A 707 15.27 69.52 18.00
C PRO A 707 15.22 70.91 17.38
N ALA A 708 14.01 71.41 17.17
CA ALA A 708 13.82 72.72 16.58
C ALA A 708 14.39 73.81 17.49
N ILE A 709 14.95 74.85 16.88
CA ILE A 709 15.46 76.02 17.59
C ILE A 709 14.71 77.27 17.15
N ASN A 710 14.74 78.31 17.97
CA ASN A 710 13.93 79.52 17.77
C ASN A 710 14.62 80.55 16.86
N PHE A 711 15.70 80.20 16.19
CA PHE A 711 16.32 81.03 15.16
C PHE A 711 16.17 80.37 13.79
N ILE A 712 15.64 81.11 12.84
CA ILE A 712 15.52 80.68 11.44
C ILE A 712 16.30 81.64 10.53
N ARG A 713 16.78 81.13 9.40
CA ARG A 713 17.42 81.94 8.36
C ARG A 713 16.79 81.61 7.01
N THR A 714 16.40 82.63 6.28
CA THR A 714 15.85 82.51 4.93
C THR A 714 16.95 82.52 3.87
N ALA A 715 16.62 82.13 2.64
CA ALA A 715 17.60 81.94 1.56
C ALA A 715 18.31 83.25 1.11
N ASP A 716 17.68 84.40 1.31
CA ASP A 716 18.29 85.74 1.12
C ASP A 716 19.28 86.12 2.25
N GLY A 717 19.39 85.27 3.27
CA GLY A 717 20.33 85.43 4.38
C GLY A 717 19.75 86.17 5.58
N ALA A 718 18.50 86.62 5.55
CA ALA A 718 17.85 87.28 6.68
C ALA A 718 17.65 86.30 7.85
N ILE A 719 17.98 86.75 9.06
CA ILE A 719 17.86 85.96 10.29
C ILE A 719 16.65 86.46 11.07
N TYR A 720 15.84 85.52 11.57
CA TYR A 720 14.71 85.81 12.42
C TYR A 720 14.77 85.02 13.72
N GLN A 721 14.41 85.66 14.82
CA GLN A 721 14.06 84.99 16.07
C GLN A 721 12.56 84.73 16.09
N ILE A 722 12.17 83.53 16.50
CA ILE A 722 10.78 83.16 16.73
C ILE A 722 10.47 83.35 18.21
N ALA A 723 9.55 84.25 18.51
CA ALA A 723 9.11 84.57 19.87
C ALA A 723 7.61 84.89 19.86
N GLY A 724 6.86 84.40 20.85
CA GLY A 724 5.42 84.68 20.96
C GLY A 724 4.58 84.27 19.74
N GLY A 725 5.01 83.26 18.99
CA GLY A 725 4.35 82.84 17.74
C GLY A 725 4.59 83.78 16.55
N GLN A 726 5.51 84.73 16.66
CA GLN A 726 5.89 85.69 15.62
C GLN A 726 7.37 85.52 15.25
N ARG A 727 7.72 85.87 14.00
CA ARG A 727 9.10 86.00 13.55
C ARG A 727 9.53 87.47 13.64
N HIS A 728 10.66 87.73 14.27
CA HIS A 728 11.23 89.05 14.45
C HIS A 728 12.56 89.11 13.69
N HIS A 729 12.74 90.09 12.80
CA HIS A 729 14.01 90.22 12.08
C HIS A 729 15.11 90.63 13.07
N VAL A 730 16.26 89.96 12.99
CA VAL A 730 17.39 90.17 13.89
C VAL A 730 18.64 90.47 13.06
N GLY A 731 19.27 91.62 13.30
CA GLY A 731 20.55 91.97 12.68
C GLY A 731 21.69 91.07 13.15
N ALA A 732 22.81 91.03 12.41
CA ALA A 732 23.93 90.14 12.72
C ALA A 732 24.53 90.33 14.14
N SER A 733 24.63 91.58 14.61
CA SER A 733 25.09 91.91 15.97
C SER A 733 24.11 91.45 17.04
N THR A 734 22.81 91.66 16.84
CA THR A 734 21.75 91.23 17.76
C THR A 734 21.66 89.71 17.81
N PHE A 735 21.85 89.02 16.69
CA PHE A 735 21.91 87.56 16.65
C PHE A 735 23.07 87.04 17.49
N ALA A 736 24.28 87.61 17.33
CA ALA A 736 25.44 87.21 18.13
C ALA A 736 25.19 87.36 19.65
N ALA A 737 24.42 88.37 20.06
CA ALA A 737 24.05 88.59 21.46
C ALA A 737 22.98 87.61 21.99
N LEU A 738 21.96 87.28 21.18
CA LEU A 738 20.80 86.50 21.62
C LEU A 738 20.91 84.99 21.42
N ASN A 739 21.80 84.56 20.53
CA ASN A 739 21.84 83.18 20.06
C ASN A 739 22.36 82.17 21.10
N ALA A 740 23.07 82.62 22.14
CA ALA A 740 23.54 81.76 23.24
C ALA A 740 24.24 80.46 22.77
N GLY A 741 25.02 80.55 21.69
CA GLY A 741 25.74 79.42 21.09
C GLY A 741 24.90 78.47 20.21
N LYS A 742 23.60 78.73 20.02
CA LYS A 742 22.73 77.95 19.12
C LYS A 742 23.05 78.28 17.65
N GLY A 743 22.45 77.58 16.71
CA GLY A 743 22.57 77.90 15.29
C GLY A 743 21.37 78.70 14.79
N TRP A 744 21.11 78.61 13.49
CA TRP A 744 19.80 78.87 12.90
C TRP A 744 19.36 77.64 12.11
N MET A 745 18.05 77.46 11.95
CA MET A 745 17.50 76.53 10.98
C MET A 745 17.42 77.23 9.63
N GLN A 746 18.03 76.64 8.59
CA GLN A 746 17.82 77.14 7.22
C GLN A 746 16.43 76.74 6.75
N VAL A 747 15.57 77.71 6.46
CA VAL A 747 14.17 77.48 6.11
C VAL A 747 13.80 78.12 4.77
N PRO A 748 12.85 77.55 4.01
CA PRO A 748 12.33 78.20 2.81
C PRO A 748 11.53 79.46 3.17
N PHE A 749 11.36 80.36 2.21
CA PHE A 749 10.58 81.59 2.42
C PHE A 749 9.14 81.31 2.86
N SER A 750 8.53 80.24 2.33
CA SER A 750 7.19 79.80 2.71
C SER A 750 7.08 79.42 4.19
N PHE A 751 8.11 78.76 4.76
CA PHE A 751 8.18 78.46 6.20
C PHE A 751 8.17 79.73 7.03
N ALA A 752 9.03 80.69 6.70
CA ALA A 752 9.07 81.97 7.39
C ALA A 752 7.76 82.74 7.20
N ALA A 753 7.18 82.75 5.99
CA ALA A 753 5.93 83.42 5.70
C ALA A 753 4.72 82.82 6.43
N SER A 754 4.75 81.53 6.77
CA SER A 754 3.73 80.88 7.61
C SER A 754 3.81 81.29 9.09
N ILE A 755 4.81 82.08 9.49
CA ILE A 755 4.92 82.66 10.83
C ILE A 755 4.67 84.18 10.74
N PRO A 756 3.68 84.74 11.47
CA PRO A 756 3.38 86.17 11.46
C PRO A 756 4.62 87.03 11.75
N LEU A 757 4.77 88.15 11.04
CA LEU A 757 5.87 89.09 11.26
C LEU A 757 5.59 89.95 12.51
N GLY A 758 6.52 89.93 13.47
CA GLY A 758 6.52 90.82 14.64
C GLY A 758 7.40 92.05 14.41
N ALA A 759 7.47 92.93 15.41
CA ALA A 759 8.38 94.09 15.38
C ALA A 759 9.85 93.63 15.30
N ASN A 760 10.70 94.38 14.60
CA ASN A 760 12.13 94.06 14.50
C ASN A 760 12.80 94.14 15.89
N VAL A 761 13.79 93.26 16.11
CA VAL A 761 14.52 93.11 17.39
C VAL A 761 16.00 93.43 17.22
#